data_AF-A0A3C0ZJY7-F1
#
_entry.id   AF-A0A3C0ZJY7-F1
#
_cell.length_a   1.000
_cell.length_b   1.000
_cell.length_c   1.000
_cell.angle_alpha   90.00
_cell.angle_beta   90.00
_cell.angle_gamma   90.00
#
_symmetry.space_group_name_H-M   'P 1'
#
loop_
_entity.id
_entity.type
_entity.pdbx_description
1 polymer ?
#
loop_
_entity_poly.entity_id
_entity_poly.type
_entity_poly.pdbx_seq_one_letter_code
_entity_poly.pdbx_strand_id
1 'polypeptide(L)'
;MRRCFGPSDETLDALLAESLEHHEEITDTLSGQVRRAVEVLVQCLDKADADRNRELLRDVSPAELYEAGLTVMMRLVFILCAEERGLLHSGDPVYDECYAVSTLRAQLAEEADRNGPEVLDRRHDAWARLLSVFRAVHGGIDHESLRMPALGGSLLDPDRFPFLEGRPKGTCWRDSDAIPLPIDNRTVLLLLSSLQLLEQNSGALLLSYRALDVEQIGHVYEGLLEHTVVRVPSVTVGLAGSKNAKNPNLPLSELESTRMDGENTLVALSIETSKRSESAIRNALVRPVDEATFGRLLSVCGGDTVLAERIRPFANLLRTDAWEDPIVYRENAFMVTLGADRRETGTHYTPKSLTESIVETTLGPMVYVGPAEGEPREEWRLKSPPELLDLKICDPAMGSGAFLVQTCRWLAERLVEAWGTEEATGKFITADGDVLEKAGESDPMQTALDERLLSARRLIAERCLYGVDVNPLAVELAKLSIWLVTLAKGRPFGFLDHNLRHGDSLLGIHRLDQLTKLRMDPYDGPYQQRIFGQNVAAAVAEAIEIRKKLRVIPIRDIRDVETMARLDKEARGKLEAVELVADAMIGEVLKSNGNARVIKSALDSLAMQAGGFLSGNEKTGVTIATEARKALSVDLPEGNPQRTPHHWPLEYPEVFQRENGGFDAIVTNPPFAEGEVFADSMRSYFKSCYAVQAEDNAIGKPRTSKINLVTLFVERLLSLCRFGSGIGFVAPKPFLRNERYWRGRMVMLQRASLYKIFNLPSNYFRSASVETCAIVVRSNPGKSSTVGSYEVINIASPHVAIPARLDYSAILSDKHFTIRIESSPPILDLITRLAAENGVLSDFYETRDGINPGRRDFRPIFLGHKEGNRFIPNAFPGQERLLSHPLAAPEVFDTEIHQPTINGRDFAAYIAVTWDGTYLRYTKDLAYVEDFYVKGTRWSAQLRDRENYDRDEKVLSRQTADTLIATLDCIRYFPLNTVHIHFSKDPNSLYSCTVLLALLNSNLLRFFYRAKSEETGKVFPQVHISAIRLLPCPRKLDHHVAVRITELVEKIMREGVSTELLSVIDIVVYDLYGISEEEREMIRQSQTAIDGDDKT
;
A
#
# COMPACT_ATOMS: atom_id res chain seq x y z
N MET A 1 -35.76 12.47 10.53
CA MET A 1 -36.64 11.67 11.42
C MET A 1 -37.22 10.42 10.74
N ARG A 2 -37.90 10.48 9.58
CA ARG A 2 -38.47 9.27 8.93
C ARG A 2 -37.48 8.29 8.27
N ARG A 3 -36.21 8.65 8.08
CA ARG A 3 -35.19 7.82 7.36
C ARG A 3 -34.14 7.14 8.26
N CYS A 4 -34.25 7.26 9.58
CA CYS A 4 -33.35 6.58 10.52
C CYS A 4 -33.93 5.27 11.08
N PHE A 5 -35.22 5.00 10.83
CA PHE A 5 -35.96 3.87 11.42
C PHE A 5 -36.80 3.11 10.37
N GLY A 6 -36.36 3.14 9.10
CA GLY A 6 -36.98 2.41 7.99
C GLY A 6 -36.51 0.96 7.89
N PRO A 7 -36.94 0.22 6.84
CA PRO A 7 -36.35 -1.07 6.45
C PRO A 7 -34.81 -0.98 6.45
N SER A 8 -34.12 -2.05 6.83
CA SER A 8 -32.65 -2.04 7.03
C SER A 8 -31.88 -1.52 5.80
N ASP A 9 -32.39 -1.80 4.60
CA ASP A 9 -31.91 -1.38 3.28
C ASP A 9 -32.21 0.09 2.94
N GLU A 10 -33.18 0.74 3.60
CA GLU A 10 -33.51 2.16 3.38
C GLU A 10 -32.98 3.07 4.50
N THR A 11 -32.20 2.51 5.43
CA THR A 11 -31.54 3.30 6.48
C THR A 11 -30.45 4.19 5.88
N LEU A 12 -30.20 5.34 6.51
CA LEU A 12 -29.14 6.26 6.07
C LEU A 12 -27.77 5.56 5.99
N ASP A 13 -27.48 4.66 6.95
CA ASP A 13 -26.22 3.93 7.00
C ASP A 13 -26.11 2.89 5.87
N ALA A 14 -27.20 2.18 5.57
CA ALA A 14 -27.24 1.25 4.43
C ALA A 14 -27.13 1.98 3.09
N LEU A 15 -27.82 3.12 2.91
CA LEU A 15 -27.71 3.94 1.72
C LEU A 15 -26.31 4.57 1.58
N LEU A 16 -25.65 4.91 2.69
CA LEU A 16 -24.26 5.39 2.68
C LEU A 16 -23.29 4.27 2.29
N ALA A 17 -23.49 3.06 2.83
CA ALA A 17 -22.70 1.89 2.45
C ALA A 17 -22.91 1.53 0.97
N GLU A 18 -24.15 1.52 0.49
CA GLU A 18 -24.50 1.31 -0.92
C GLU A 18 -23.89 2.39 -1.82
N SER A 19 -23.92 3.66 -1.39
CA SER A 19 -23.27 4.78 -2.10
C SER A 19 -21.75 4.60 -2.20
N LEU A 20 -21.09 4.14 -1.12
CA LEU A 20 -19.65 3.86 -1.12
C LEU A 20 -19.30 2.67 -2.02
N GLU A 21 -20.07 1.59 -1.99
CA GLU A 21 -19.87 0.44 -2.89
C GLU A 21 -20.09 0.83 -4.36
N HIS A 22 -21.11 1.64 -4.63
CA HIS A 22 -21.38 2.15 -5.96
C HIS A 22 -20.24 3.05 -6.47
N HIS A 23 -19.67 3.89 -5.60
CA HIS A 23 -18.51 4.73 -5.95
C HIS A 23 -17.26 3.91 -6.31
N GLU A 24 -16.99 2.83 -5.59
CA GLU A 24 -15.86 1.94 -5.91
C GLU A 24 -16.06 1.22 -7.25
N GLU A 25 -17.27 0.69 -7.50
CA GLU A 25 -17.60 0.02 -8.77
C GLU A 25 -17.44 0.96 -9.98
N ILE A 26 -17.82 2.24 -9.82
CA ILE A 26 -17.59 3.29 -10.83
C ILE A 26 -16.10 3.41 -11.14
N THR A 27 -15.24 3.52 -10.11
CA THR A 27 -13.80 3.72 -10.30
C THR A 27 -13.11 2.53 -10.96
N ASP A 28 -13.46 1.29 -10.58
CA ASP A 28 -12.89 0.08 -11.17
C ASP A 28 -13.26 -0.07 -12.65
N THR A 29 -14.54 0.17 -12.97
CA THR A 29 -15.06 0.13 -14.33
C THR A 29 -14.37 1.16 -15.21
N LEU A 30 -14.27 2.40 -14.71
CA LEU A 30 -13.62 3.50 -15.40
C LEU A 30 -12.12 3.22 -15.62
N SER A 31 -11.41 2.69 -14.62
CA SER A 31 -10.00 2.28 -14.77
C SER A 31 -9.82 1.24 -15.89
N GLY A 32 -10.70 0.24 -15.95
CA GLY A 32 -10.71 -0.76 -17.02
C GLY A 32 -10.99 -0.18 -18.42
N GLN A 33 -11.92 0.78 -18.53
CA GLN A 33 -12.21 1.47 -19.79
C GLN A 33 -11.04 2.34 -20.25
N VAL A 34 -10.46 3.15 -19.35
CA VAL A 34 -9.30 4.02 -19.67
C VAL A 34 -8.09 3.18 -20.08
N ARG A 35 -7.82 2.04 -19.41
CA ARG A 35 -6.74 1.13 -19.80
C ARG A 35 -6.90 0.64 -21.24
N ARG A 36 -8.12 0.22 -21.62
CA ARG A 36 -8.42 -0.22 -23.00
C ARG A 36 -8.19 0.91 -24.01
N ALA A 37 -8.59 2.13 -23.67
CA ALA A 37 -8.39 3.31 -24.51
C ALA A 37 -6.90 3.63 -24.71
N VAL A 38 -6.09 3.56 -23.65
CA VAL A 38 -4.63 3.73 -23.74
C VAL A 38 -3.98 2.64 -24.59
N GLU A 39 -4.43 1.39 -24.47
CA GLU A 39 -3.94 0.28 -25.30
C GLU A 39 -4.18 0.51 -26.79
N VAL A 40 -5.39 0.97 -27.17
CA VAL A 40 -5.71 1.32 -28.56
C VAL A 40 -4.87 2.51 -29.03
N LEU A 41 -4.69 3.54 -28.20
CA LEU A 41 -3.84 4.68 -28.55
C LEU A 41 -2.39 4.27 -28.83
N VAL A 42 -1.82 3.40 -28.00
CA VAL A 42 -0.46 2.86 -28.20
C VAL A 42 -0.37 2.08 -29.52
N GLN A 43 -1.38 1.29 -29.87
CA GLN A 43 -1.44 0.57 -31.15
C GLN A 43 -1.52 1.54 -32.34
N CYS A 44 -2.32 2.60 -32.25
CA CYS A 44 -2.40 3.62 -33.29
C CYS A 44 -1.07 4.37 -33.46
N LEU A 45 -0.38 4.67 -32.37
CA LEU A 45 0.97 5.26 -32.40
C LEU A 45 1.99 4.30 -33.05
N ASP A 46 1.96 3.00 -32.71
CA ASP A 46 2.80 1.97 -33.33
C ASP A 46 2.57 1.87 -34.83
N LYS A 47 1.31 1.89 -35.27
CA LYS A 47 0.93 1.86 -36.69
C LYS A 47 1.43 3.11 -37.42
N ALA A 48 1.22 4.29 -36.84
CA ALA A 48 1.67 5.56 -37.42
C ALA A 48 3.22 5.66 -37.51
N ASP A 49 3.93 4.97 -36.62
CA ASP A 49 5.39 4.82 -36.66
C ASP A 49 5.82 3.79 -37.72
N ALA A 50 5.11 2.67 -37.86
CA ALA A 50 5.35 1.68 -38.91
C ALA A 50 5.21 2.28 -40.31
N ASP A 51 4.17 3.08 -40.55
CA ASP A 51 3.93 3.79 -41.81
C ASP A 51 5.04 4.82 -42.12
N ARG A 52 5.79 5.24 -41.10
CA ARG A 52 6.96 6.13 -41.18
C ARG A 52 8.28 5.37 -41.05
N ASN A 53 8.33 4.10 -41.45
CA ASN A 53 9.55 3.28 -41.42
C ASN A 53 10.22 3.19 -40.03
N ARG A 54 9.44 3.27 -38.94
CA ARG A 54 9.92 3.21 -37.54
C ARG A 54 10.87 4.35 -37.17
N GLU A 55 10.81 5.48 -37.90
CA GLU A 55 11.70 6.61 -37.63
C GLU A 55 11.22 7.49 -36.46
N LEU A 56 9.90 7.57 -36.24
CA LEU A 56 9.27 8.50 -35.29
C LEU A 56 9.53 8.08 -33.84
N LEU A 57 9.40 6.80 -33.53
CA LEU A 57 9.55 6.25 -32.16
C LEU A 57 10.92 5.60 -31.92
N ARG A 58 11.92 5.90 -32.77
CA ARG A 58 13.27 5.32 -32.71
C ARG A 58 13.98 5.61 -31.37
N ASP A 59 13.89 6.86 -30.92
CA ASP A 59 14.54 7.37 -29.69
C ASP A 59 13.56 7.47 -28.50
N VAL A 60 12.42 6.80 -28.61
CA VAL A 60 11.36 6.75 -27.59
C VAL A 60 11.41 5.39 -26.91
N SER A 61 11.63 5.38 -25.60
CA SER A 61 11.62 4.14 -24.83
C SER A 61 10.18 3.59 -24.69
N PRO A 62 9.98 2.28 -24.51
CA PRO A 62 8.65 1.72 -24.28
C PRO A 62 7.93 2.36 -23.07
N ALA A 63 8.66 2.67 -22.00
CA ALA A 63 8.10 3.35 -20.83
C ALA A 63 7.64 4.79 -21.16
N GLU A 64 8.44 5.55 -21.92
CA GLU A 64 8.11 6.91 -22.38
C GLU A 64 6.86 6.90 -23.29
N LEU A 65 6.68 5.86 -24.11
CA LEU A 65 5.48 5.71 -24.94
C LEU A 65 4.21 5.49 -24.11
N TYR A 66 4.28 4.64 -23.08
CA TYR A 66 3.15 4.43 -22.17
C TYR A 66 2.84 5.70 -21.38
N GLU A 67 3.88 6.38 -20.88
CA GLU A 67 3.76 7.67 -20.17
C GLU A 67 3.03 8.71 -21.02
N ALA A 68 3.36 8.80 -22.31
CA ALA A 68 2.71 9.71 -23.25
C ALA A 68 1.22 9.36 -23.44
N GLY A 69 0.90 8.07 -23.62
CA GLY A 69 -0.48 7.61 -23.76
C GLY A 69 -1.34 7.93 -22.53
N LEU A 70 -0.80 7.69 -21.33
CA LEU A 70 -1.49 8.05 -20.08
C LEU A 70 -1.61 9.57 -19.91
N THR A 71 -0.58 10.32 -20.30
CA THR A 71 -0.58 11.79 -20.24
C THR A 71 -1.69 12.38 -21.12
N VAL A 72 -1.96 11.80 -22.29
CA VAL A 72 -3.11 12.22 -23.12
C VAL A 72 -4.43 12.07 -22.38
N MET A 73 -4.65 10.96 -21.67
CA MET A 73 -5.87 10.76 -20.87
C MET A 73 -5.98 11.78 -19.73
N MET A 74 -4.87 12.05 -19.03
CA MET A 74 -4.82 13.07 -17.98
C MET A 74 -5.12 14.47 -18.52
N ARG A 75 -4.60 14.83 -19.71
CA ARG A 75 -4.92 16.10 -20.39
C ARG A 75 -6.41 16.21 -20.69
N LEU A 76 -7.02 15.15 -21.19
CA LEU A 76 -8.46 15.12 -21.50
C LEU A 76 -9.32 15.30 -20.25
N VAL A 77 -9.03 14.56 -19.17
CA VAL A 77 -9.73 14.72 -17.88
C VAL A 77 -9.60 16.14 -17.36
N PHE A 78 -8.39 16.70 -17.44
CA PHE A 78 -8.14 18.07 -17.03
C PHE A 78 -9.01 19.06 -17.80
N ILE A 79 -9.01 18.98 -19.14
CA ILE A 79 -9.80 19.88 -19.98
C ILE A 79 -11.30 19.72 -19.72
N LEU A 80 -11.81 18.49 -19.65
CA LEU A 80 -13.22 18.22 -19.36
C LEU A 80 -13.64 18.83 -18.01
N CYS A 81 -12.80 18.68 -16.98
CA CYS A 81 -13.05 19.25 -15.67
C CYS A 81 -12.97 20.80 -15.69
N ALA A 82 -12.04 21.37 -16.45
CA ALA A 82 -11.91 22.82 -16.61
C ALA A 82 -13.08 23.45 -17.40
N GLU A 83 -13.59 22.77 -18.43
CA GLU A 83 -14.75 23.20 -19.22
C GLU A 83 -16.04 23.16 -18.40
N GLU A 84 -16.32 22.05 -17.70
CA GLU A 84 -17.55 21.91 -16.89
C GLU A 84 -17.59 22.85 -15.68
N ARG A 85 -16.42 23.27 -15.19
CA ARG A 85 -16.29 24.25 -14.09
C ARG A 85 -16.20 25.70 -14.56
N GLY A 86 -16.32 25.96 -15.86
CA GLY A 86 -16.37 27.31 -16.45
C GLY A 86 -15.05 28.09 -16.36
N LEU A 87 -13.92 27.37 -16.33
CA LEU A 87 -12.57 27.95 -16.27
C LEU A 87 -12.03 28.29 -17.65
N LEU A 88 -12.38 27.48 -18.65
CA LEU A 88 -12.15 27.77 -20.06
C LEU A 88 -13.34 28.60 -20.60
N HIS A 89 -13.22 29.08 -21.83
CA HIS A 89 -14.22 29.93 -22.50
C HIS A 89 -15.48 29.16 -22.92
N SER A 90 -15.96 28.21 -22.10
CA SER A 90 -17.21 27.48 -22.34
C SER A 90 -18.38 28.47 -22.45
N GLY A 91 -19.12 28.42 -23.56
CA GLY A 91 -20.18 29.38 -23.88
C GLY A 91 -19.74 30.50 -24.84
N ASP A 92 -18.45 30.60 -25.18
CA ASP A 92 -18.00 31.38 -26.33
C ASP A 92 -18.24 30.57 -27.63
N PRO A 93 -18.97 31.11 -28.62
CA PRO A 93 -19.31 30.36 -29.83
C PRO A 93 -18.11 29.81 -30.59
N VAL A 94 -16.99 30.55 -30.65
CA VAL A 94 -15.78 30.13 -31.36
C VAL A 94 -15.09 29.01 -30.60
N TYR A 95 -15.01 29.13 -29.27
CA TYR A 95 -14.44 28.07 -28.44
C TYR A 95 -15.30 26.80 -28.52
N ASP A 96 -16.62 26.89 -28.35
CA ASP A 96 -17.53 25.75 -28.31
C ASP A 96 -17.56 24.97 -29.64
N GLU A 97 -17.51 25.69 -30.77
CA GLU A 97 -17.53 25.09 -32.10
C GLU A 97 -16.17 24.48 -32.48
N CYS A 98 -15.07 25.19 -32.25
CA CYS A 98 -13.75 24.83 -32.80
C CYS A 98 -12.81 24.12 -31.82
N TYR A 99 -12.96 24.34 -30.51
CA TYR A 99 -11.99 23.90 -29.50
C TYR A 99 -12.58 22.96 -28.46
N ALA A 100 -13.79 23.23 -27.95
CA ALA A 100 -14.33 22.52 -26.79
C ALA A 100 -14.30 21.00 -26.92
N VAL A 101 -13.74 20.32 -25.92
CA VAL A 101 -13.63 18.85 -25.91
C VAL A 101 -14.97 18.22 -25.50
N SER A 102 -15.71 18.90 -24.63
CA SER A 102 -17.05 18.50 -24.18
C SER A 102 -18.05 18.29 -25.34
N THR A 103 -17.97 19.12 -26.40
CA THR A 103 -18.84 19.01 -27.59
C THR A 103 -18.32 17.99 -28.60
N LEU A 104 -17.00 17.79 -28.68
CA LEU A 104 -16.36 16.93 -29.67
C LEU A 104 -16.86 15.48 -29.63
N ARG A 105 -17.06 14.90 -28.43
CA ARG A 105 -17.58 13.53 -28.30
C ARG A 105 -18.97 13.40 -28.94
N ALA A 106 -19.87 14.33 -28.66
CA ALA A 106 -21.22 14.31 -29.19
C ALA A 106 -21.23 14.49 -30.71
N GLN A 107 -20.38 15.38 -31.23
CA GLN A 107 -20.22 15.59 -32.68
C GLN A 107 -19.76 14.31 -33.40
N LEU A 108 -18.74 13.63 -32.85
CA LEU A 108 -18.21 12.39 -33.40
C LEU A 108 -19.24 11.25 -33.32
N ALA A 109 -19.97 11.14 -32.21
CA ALA A 109 -21.03 10.14 -32.05
C ALA A 109 -22.17 10.38 -33.06
N GLU A 110 -22.63 11.62 -33.22
CA GLU A 110 -23.68 11.96 -34.19
C GLU A 110 -23.22 11.72 -35.64
N GLU A 111 -21.94 11.92 -35.94
CA GLU A 111 -21.38 11.60 -37.25
C GLU A 111 -21.35 10.08 -37.52
N ALA A 112 -20.96 9.28 -36.51
CA ALA A 112 -21.01 7.83 -36.58
C ALA A 112 -22.45 7.30 -36.74
N ASP A 113 -23.41 7.85 -35.97
CA ASP A 113 -24.82 7.46 -36.05
C ASP A 113 -25.44 7.77 -37.42
N ARG A 114 -25.04 8.89 -38.04
CA ARG A 114 -25.58 9.31 -39.36
C ARG A 114 -24.96 8.56 -40.53
N ASN A 115 -23.65 8.33 -40.52
CA ASN A 115 -22.91 7.86 -41.69
C ASN A 115 -22.27 6.47 -41.53
N GLY A 116 -22.40 5.84 -40.37
CA GLY A 116 -21.71 4.61 -39.99
C GLY A 116 -20.36 4.89 -39.30
N PRO A 117 -19.93 4.02 -38.36
CA PRO A 117 -18.70 4.21 -37.59
C PRO A 117 -17.43 4.18 -38.46
N GLU A 118 -17.45 3.50 -39.61
CA GLU A 118 -16.30 3.35 -40.51
C GLU A 118 -15.88 4.67 -41.18
N VAL A 119 -16.74 5.69 -41.19
CA VAL A 119 -16.39 7.02 -41.69
C VAL A 119 -15.34 7.68 -40.82
N LEU A 120 -15.38 7.41 -39.51
CA LEU A 120 -14.43 7.97 -38.56
C LEU A 120 -13.01 7.38 -38.73
N ASP A 121 -12.89 6.17 -39.28
CA ASP A 121 -11.59 5.51 -39.55
C ASP A 121 -10.74 6.23 -40.61
N ARG A 122 -11.37 7.12 -41.41
CA ARG A 122 -10.72 7.83 -42.53
C ARG A 122 -10.48 9.30 -42.25
N ARG A 123 -10.91 9.81 -41.11
CA ARG A 123 -10.77 11.21 -40.69
C ARG A 123 -9.82 11.30 -39.50
N HIS A 124 -9.02 12.36 -39.45
CA HIS A 124 -7.96 12.53 -38.44
C HIS A 124 -7.97 13.94 -37.81
N ASP A 125 -8.99 14.75 -38.08
CA ASP A 125 -9.11 16.14 -37.66
C ASP A 125 -9.38 16.29 -36.16
N ALA A 126 -10.04 15.30 -35.54
CA ALA A 126 -10.31 15.33 -34.10
C ALA A 126 -9.01 15.28 -33.27
N TRP A 127 -8.01 14.50 -33.70
CA TRP A 127 -6.70 14.46 -33.03
C TRP A 127 -5.98 15.80 -33.11
N ALA A 128 -5.98 16.43 -34.28
CA ALA A 128 -5.39 17.75 -34.49
C ALA A 128 -6.09 18.84 -33.64
N ARG A 129 -7.41 18.74 -33.47
CA ARG A 129 -8.18 19.60 -32.56
C ARG A 129 -7.74 19.42 -31.12
N LEU A 130 -7.62 18.19 -30.61
CA LEU A 130 -7.14 17.94 -29.24
C LEU A 130 -5.75 18.54 -28.99
N LEU A 131 -4.80 18.33 -29.89
CA LEU A 131 -3.45 18.90 -29.79
C LEU A 131 -3.48 20.43 -29.76
N SER A 132 -4.34 21.03 -30.58
CA SER A 132 -4.53 22.48 -30.64
C SER A 132 -5.14 23.03 -29.35
N VAL A 133 -6.08 22.33 -28.72
CA VAL A 133 -6.62 22.70 -27.40
C VAL A 133 -5.53 22.63 -26.32
N PHE A 134 -4.71 21.57 -26.33
CA PHE A 134 -3.60 21.46 -25.36
C PHE A 134 -2.62 22.62 -25.49
N ARG A 135 -2.23 22.97 -26.71
CA ARG A 135 -1.38 24.15 -26.98
C ARG A 135 -2.06 25.45 -26.60
N ALA A 136 -3.35 25.60 -26.92
CA ALA A 136 -4.10 26.80 -26.59
C ALA A 136 -4.11 27.03 -25.08
N VAL A 137 -4.38 26.01 -24.28
CA VAL A 137 -4.38 26.13 -22.82
C VAL A 137 -2.97 26.35 -22.27
N HIS A 138 -1.97 25.66 -22.81
CA HIS A 138 -0.58 25.82 -22.37
C HIS A 138 0.01 27.20 -22.72
N GLY A 139 -0.08 27.60 -23.99
CA GLY A 139 0.56 28.79 -24.57
C GLY A 139 -0.34 30.02 -24.71
N GLY A 140 -1.64 29.89 -24.44
CA GLY A 140 -2.63 30.96 -24.59
C GLY A 140 -3.11 31.14 -26.04
N ILE A 141 -4.13 31.98 -26.21
CA ILE A 141 -4.62 32.46 -27.51
C ILE A 141 -4.68 33.98 -27.44
N ASP A 142 -4.02 34.67 -28.38
CA ASP A 142 -4.16 36.12 -28.56
C ASP A 142 -4.68 36.39 -29.98
N HIS A 143 -6.00 36.31 -30.13
CA HIS A 143 -6.70 36.59 -31.38
C HIS A 143 -7.88 37.54 -31.11
N GLU A 144 -8.28 38.34 -32.10
CA GLU A 144 -9.37 39.32 -31.94
C GLU A 144 -10.71 38.65 -31.58
N SER A 145 -10.96 37.47 -32.14
CA SER A 145 -12.21 36.71 -31.94
C SER A 145 -12.23 35.82 -30.71
N LEU A 146 -11.06 35.47 -30.16
CA LEU A 146 -10.93 34.60 -28.99
C LEU A 146 -9.63 34.92 -28.28
N ARG A 147 -9.70 35.32 -27.01
CA ARG A 147 -8.52 35.56 -26.17
C ARG A 147 -8.54 34.63 -24.99
N MET A 148 -7.43 33.96 -24.75
CA MET A 148 -7.25 33.08 -23.59
C MET A 148 -5.86 33.27 -23.01
N PRO A 149 -5.73 33.54 -21.70
CA PRO A 149 -4.42 33.61 -21.07
C PRO A 149 -3.75 32.25 -21.13
N ALA A 150 -2.42 32.25 -21.26
CA ALA A 150 -1.65 31.02 -21.12
C ALA A 150 -1.75 30.52 -19.67
N LEU A 151 -2.12 29.25 -19.50
CA LEU A 151 -2.25 28.64 -18.19
C LEU A 151 -1.04 27.73 -17.87
N GLY A 152 -0.24 27.34 -18.87
CA GLY A 152 1.00 26.59 -18.69
C GLY A 152 0.80 25.18 -18.09
N GLY A 153 1.84 24.71 -17.39
CA GLY A 153 1.86 23.42 -16.69
C GLY A 153 2.50 22.27 -17.50
N SER A 154 3.36 21.48 -16.84
CA SER A 154 4.09 20.34 -17.42
C SER A 154 3.20 19.27 -18.06
N LEU A 155 1.95 19.16 -17.59
CA LEU A 155 0.99 18.22 -18.13
C LEU A 155 0.60 18.56 -19.58
N LEU A 156 0.36 19.84 -19.88
CA LEU A 156 -0.12 20.32 -21.18
C LEU A 156 1.02 20.77 -22.11
N ASP A 157 2.26 20.73 -21.63
CA ASP A 157 3.44 21.11 -22.41
C ASP A 157 3.57 20.26 -23.70
N PRO A 158 3.49 20.88 -24.89
CA PRO A 158 3.69 20.19 -26.16
C PRO A 158 5.09 19.60 -26.32
N ASP A 159 6.11 20.15 -25.65
CA ASP A 159 7.51 19.74 -25.77
C ASP A 159 7.86 18.54 -24.88
N ARG A 160 6.98 18.15 -23.95
CA ARG A 160 7.19 16.95 -23.12
C ARG A 160 7.21 15.66 -23.94
N PHE A 161 6.33 15.55 -24.93
CA PHE A 161 6.27 14.41 -25.84
C PHE A 161 6.15 14.89 -27.30
N PRO A 162 7.24 15.38 -27.92
CA PRO A 162 7.20 15.99 -29.25
C PRO A 162 6.64 15.07 -30.33
N PHE A 163 6.83 13.74 -30.18
CA PHE A 163 6.35 12.76 -31.15
C PHE A 163 4.82 12.69 -31.26
N LEU A 164 4.06 13.07 -30.22
CA LEU A 164 2.58 13.18 -30.30
C LEU A 164 2.15 14.25 -31.30
N GLU A 165 2.98 15.29 -31.46
CA GLU A 165 2.84 16.38 -32.41
C GLU A 165 3.46 16.06 -33.79
N GLY A 166 4.00 14.84 -33.95
CA GLY A 166 4.79 14.43 -35.10
C GLY A 166 6.13 15.14 -35.24
N ARG A 167 6.67 15.67 -34.13
CA ARG A 167 7.95 16.36 -34.09
C ARG A 167 9.07 15.46 -33.55
N PRO A 168 10.33 15.63 -34.00
CA PRO A 168 11.48 14.96 -33.42
C PRO A 168 11.77 15.38 -31.96
N LYS A 169 12.45 14.50 -31.21
CA LYS A 169 12.91 14.77 -29.84
C LYS A 169 13.89 15.94 -29.81
N GLY A 170 13.77 16.82 -28.82
CA GLY A 170 14.62 18.02 -28.67
C GLY A 170 14.20 19.24 -29.50
N THR A 171 13.06 19.17 -30.20
CA THR A 171 12.46 20.33 -30.88
C THR A 171 11.55 21.14 -29.96
N CYS A 172 11.29 22.40 -30.32
CA CYS A 172 10.36 23.28 -29.60
C CYS A 172 9.12 23.57 -30.46
N TRP A 173 7.93 23.49 -29.86
CA TRP A 173 6.65 23.73 -30.55
C TRP A 173 6.48 25.15 -31.09
N ARG A 174 7.28 26.11 -30.59
CA ARG A 174 7.26 27.50 -31.05
C ARG A 174 8.04 27.72 -32.35
N ASP A 175 9.09 26.92 -32.57
CA ASP A 175 10.05 27.11 -33.67
C ASP A 175 10.00 25.97 -34.70
N SER A 176 9.31 24.86 -34.38
CA SER A 176 9.19 23.68 -35.23
C SER A 176 7.73 23.37 -35.54
N ASP A 177 7.41 23.31 -36.83
CA ASP A 177 6.07 22.97 -37.30
C ASP A 177 5.67 21.56 -36.85
N ALA A 178 4.42 21.44 -36.39
CA ALA A 178 3.84 20.14 -36.04
C ALA A 178 3.26 19.46 -37.28
N ILE A 179 3.47 18.16 -37.39
CA ILE A 179 2.88 17.31 -38.43
C ILE A 179 2.10 16.21 -37.71
N PRO A 180 0.88 16.50 -37.21
CA PRO A 180 0.12 15.58 -36.36
C PRO A 180 0.03 14.17 -36.94
N LEU A 181 0.10 13.17 -36.06
CA LEU A 181 -0.04 11.78 -36.44
C LEU A 181 -1.47 11.53 -36.96
N PRO A 182 -1.65 10.62 -37.96
CA PRO A 182 -2.96 10.29 -38.50
C PRO A 182 -3.71 9.35 -37.55
N ILE A 183 -4.00 9.83 -36.33
CA ILE A 183 -4.86 9.14 -35.37
C ILE A 183 -6.30 9.38 -35.79
N ASP A 184 -7.04 8.30 -36.04
CA ASP A 184 -8.38 8.36 -36.56
C ASP A 184 -9.39 8.91 -35.54
N ASN A 185 -10.46 9.51 -36.05
CA ASN A 185 -11.52 10.11 -35.24
C ASN A 185 -12.26 9.06 -34.39
N ARG A 186 -12.22 7.79 -34.80
CA ARG A 186 -12.83 6.69 -34.05
C ARG A 186 -12.05 6.43 -32.76
N THR A 187 -10.72 6.40 -32.84
CA THR A 187 -9.83 6.34 -31.68
C THR A 187 -10.07 7.52 -30.74
N VAL A 188 -10.20 8.74 -31.26
CA VAL A 188 -10.51 9.92 -30.42
C VAL A 188 -11.87 9.78 -29.73
N LEU A 189 -12.90 9.30 -30.44
CA LEU A 189 -14.21 9.02 -29.85
C LEU A 189 -14.11 7.98 -28.73
N LEU A 190 -13.28 6.95 -28.87
CA LEU A 190 -13.02 5.99 -27.78
C LEU A 190 -12.36 6.64 -26.58
N LEU A 191 -11.33 7.48 -26.77
CA LEU A 191 -10.67 8.18 -25.67
C LEU A 191 -11.70 8.99 -24.88
N LEU A 192 -12.51 9.79 -25.57
CA LEU A 192 -13.55 10.63 -24.95
C LEU A 192 -14.67 9.81 -24.31
N SER A 193 -15.11 8.73 -24.96
CA SER A 193 -16.18 7.86 -24.43
C SER A 193 -15.71 7.10 -23.21
N SER A 194 -14.46 6.63 -23.18
CA SER A 194 -13.88 5.94 -22.02
C SER A 194 -13.76 6.83 -20.78
N LEU A 195 -13.82 8.15 -20.95
CA LEU A 195 -13.75 9.13 -19.88
C LEU A 195 -15.13 9.66 -19.49
N GLN A 196 -16.02 9.88 -20.46
CA GLN A 196 -17.31 10.51 -20.22
C GLN A 196 -18.47 9.52 -20.05
N LEU A 197 -18.33 8.25 -20.46
CA LEU A 197 -19.39 7.24 -20.39
C LEU A 197 -18.96 6.06 -19.53
N LEU A 198 -19.73 5.77 -18.49
CA LEU A 198 -19.58 4.61 -17.65
C LEU A 198 -20.50 3.48 -18.14
N GLU A 199 -19.94 2.36 -18.55
CA GLU A 199 -20.69 1.17 -18.96
C GLU A 199 -21.14 0.36 -17.74
N GLN A 200 -22.44 0.25 -17.50
CA GLN A 200 -23.02 -0.59 -16.45
C GLN A 200 -24.00 -1.62 -17.03
N ASN A 201 -24.31 -2.65 -16.24
CA ASN A 201 -25.29 -3.69 -16.62
C ASN A 201 -26.69 -3.11 -16.94
N SER A 202 -27.01 -1.95 -16.37
CA SER A 202 -28.28 -1.22 -16.55
C SER A 202 -28.26 -0.21 -17.71
N GLY A 203 -27.13 -0.03 -18.40
CA GLY A 203 -26.94 0.93 -19.49
C GLY A 203 -25.69 1.80 -19.32
N ALA A 204 -25.51 2.76 -20.22
CA ALA A 204 -24.41 3.72 -20.16
C ALA A 204 -24.82 4.99 -19.39
N LEU A 205 -24.01 5.40 -18.41
CA LEU A 205 -24.21 6.63 -17.64
C LEU A 205 -23.20 7.71 -18.07
N LEU A 206 -23.67 8.92 -18.34
CA LEU A 206 -22.78 10.06 -18.60
C LEU A 206 -22.20 10.57 -17.28
N LEU A 207 -20.88 10.62 -17.19
CA LEU A 207 -20.16 11.16 -16.04
C LEU A 207 -20.13 12.69 -16.09
N SER A 208 -20.31 13.33 -14.93
CA SER A 208 -20.11 14.78 -14.78
C SER A 208 -18.86 15.06 -13.96
N TYR A 209 -17.90 15.73 -14.59
CA TYR A 209 -16.66 16.17 -13.96
C TYR A 209 -16.82 17.37 -13.01
N ARG A 210 -18.01 17.99 -12.99
CA ARG A 210 -18.39 18.93 -11.93
C ARG A 210 -18.65 18.23 -10.59
N ALA A 211 -19.20 17.01 -10.62
CA ALA A 211 -19.55 16.24 -9.42
C ALA A 211 -18.45 15.26 -8.98
N LEU A 212 -17.54 14.89 -9.88
CA LEU A 212 -16.47 13.93 -9.61
C LEU A 212 -15.40 14.54 -8.69
N ASP A 213 -15.17 13.91 -7.54
CA ASP A 213 -14.16 14.36 -6.57
C ASP A 213 -12.77 13.96 -7.04
N VAL A 214 -11.75 14.73 -6.62
CA VAL A 214 -10.35 14.54 -7.05
C VAL A 214 -9.83 13.14 -6.67
N GLU A 215 -10.31 12.64 -5.55
CA GLU A 215 -10.06 11.32 -5.00
C GLU A 215 -10.49 10.19 -5.94
N GLN A 216 -11.61 10.34 -6.64
CA GLN A 216 -12.11 9.33 -7.60
C GLN A 216 -11.22 9.29 -8.85
N ILE A 217 -10.73 10.45 -9.29
CA ILE A 217 -9.75 10.54 -10.38
C ILE A 217 -8.47 9.83 -9.96
N GLY A 218 -7.95 10.12 -8.76
CA GLY A 218 -6.75 9.48 -8.23
C GLY A 218 -6.82 7.94 -8.27
N HIS A 219 -7.95 7.37 -7.85
CA HIS A 219 -8.14 5.91 -7.84
C HIS A 219 -8.11 5.28 -9.24
N VAL A 220 -8.76 5.91 -10.23
CA VAL A 220 -8.78 5.43 -11.63
C VAL A 220 -7.37 5.32 -12.20
N TYR A 221 -6.54 6.34 -11.96
CA TYR A 221 -5.20 6.41 -12.51
C TYR A 221 -4.18 5.56 -11.78
N GLU A 222 -4.36 5.30 -10.49
CA GLU A 222 -3.43 4.44 -9.75
C GLU A 222 -3.35 3.03 -10.37
N GLY A 223 -4.48 2.43 -10.73
CA GLY A 223 -4.48 1.14 -11.43
C GLY A 223 -3.80 1.15 -12.80
N LEU A 224 -3.69 2.33 -13.43
CA LEU A 224 -3.00 2.51 -14.71
C LEU A 224 -1.49 2.67 -14.53
N LEU A 225 -1.01 3.14 -13.38
CA LEU A 225 0.42 3.31 -13.10
C LEU A 225 1.20 1.99 -13.04
N GLU A 226 0.50 0.87 -12.90
CA GLU A 226 1.08 -0.48 -12.81
C GLU A 226 1.34 -1.12 -14.17
N HIS A 227 0.90 -0.48 -15.25
CA HIS A 227 1.09 -1.00 -16.59
C HIS A 227 2.28 -0.28 -17.24
N THR A 228 2.86 -0.94 -18.22
CA THR A 228 3.89 -0.38 -19.08
C THR A 228 3.71 -0.94 -20.48
N VAL A 229 4.55 -0.50 -21.40
CA VAL A 229 4.60 -1.03 -22.76
C VAL A 229 5.90 -1.79 -22.95
N VAL A 230 5.84 -2.90 -23.68
CA VAL A 230 7.00 -3.69 -24.10
C VAL A 230 6.93 -3.94 -25.61
N ARG A 231 8.08 -4.18 -26.25
CA ARG A 231 8.12 -4.67 -27.64
C ARG A 231 8.02 -6.18 -27.63
N VAL A 232 7.13 -6.74 -28.46
CA VAL A 232 7.00 -8.20 -28.59
C VAL A 232 8.04 -8.74 -29.57
N PRO A 233 8.78 -9.82 -29.23
CA PRO A 233 9.84 -10.37 -30.08
C PRO A 233 9.32 -11.20 -31.25
N SER A 234 8.04 -11.55 -31.24
CA SER A 234 7.37 -12.34 -32.28
C SER A 234 5.87 -12.06 -32.25
N VAL A 235 5.13 -12.58 -33.23
CA VAL A 235 3.67 -12.42 -33.26
C VAL A 235 3.07 -12.97 -31.97
N THR A 236 2.36 -12.10 -31.25
CA THR A 236 1.76 -12.38 -29.95
C THR A 236 0.27 -12.12 -30.02
N VAL A 237 -0.55 -12.99 -29.43
CA VAL A 237 -2.01 -12.85 -29.41
C VAL A 237 -2.50 -12.64 -27.99
N GLY A 238 -3.52 -11.80 -27.83
CA GLY A 238 -4.17 -11.56 -26.54
C GLY A 238 -5.32 -12.54 -26.32
N LEU A 239 -5.26 -13.34 -25.26
CA LEU A 239 -6.31 -14.26 -24.86
C LEU A 239 -7.36 -13.57 -23.97
N ALA A 240 -8.61 -14.00 -24.08
CA ALA A 240 -9.66 -13.65 -23.13
C ALA A 240 -9.35 -14.32 -21.78
N GLY A 241 -9.11 -13.50 -20.74
CA GLY A 241 -8.76 -13.92 -19.38
C GLY A 241 -9.89 -13.73 -18.36
N SER A 242 -9.78 -14.37 -17.19
CA SER A 242 -10.61 -14.07 -16.02
C SER A 242 -10.11 -12.84 -15.27
N LYS A 243 -10.84 -12.35 -14.26
CA LYS A 243 -10.42 -11.21 -13.41
C LYS A 243 -9.04 -11.43 -12.75
N ASN A 244 -8.61 -12.68 -12.59
CA ASN A 244 -7.32 -13.04 -11.97
C ASN A 244 -6.18 -13.18 -12.99
N ALA A 245 -6.46 -13.04 -14.29
CA ALA A 245 -5.46 -13.13 -15.34
C ALA A 245 -4.71 -11.81 -15.46
N LYS A 246 -3.45 -11.80 -14.99
CA LYS A 246 -2.58 -10.62 -14.96
C LYS A 246 -2.12 -10.17 -16.36
N ASN A 247 -1.60 -11.10 -17.16
CA ASN A 247 -1.08 -10.81 -18.50
C ASN A 247 -1.46 -11.96 -19.45
N PRO A 248 -2.69 -12.00 -19.97
CA PRO A 248 -3.17 -13.11 -20.81
C PRO A 248 -2.70 -12.96 -22.27
N ASN A 249 -1.40 -12.73 -22.51
CA ASN A 249 -0.83 -12.61 -23.85
C ASN A 249 0.16 -13.76 -24.09
N LEU A 250 0.12 -14.40 -25.27
CA LEU A 250 0.99 -15.53 -25.63
C LEU A 250 1.58 -15.38 -27.04
N PRO A 251 2.86 -15.76 -27.23
CA PRO A 251 3.41 -15.93 -28.58
C PRO A 251 2.59 -16.94 -29.38
N LEU A 252 2.27 -16.62 -30.63
CA LEU A 252 1.53 -17.51 -31.52
C LEU A 252 2.25 -18.85 -31.70
N SER A 253 3.59 -18.83 -31.75
CA SER A 253 4.43 -20.04 -31.86
C SER A 253 4.24 -21.00 -30.69
N GLU A 254 3.94 -20.50 -29.48
CA GLU A 254 3.73 -21.32 -28.29
C GLU A 254 2.35 -22.02 -28.34
N LEU A 255 1.32 -21.31 -28.81
CA LEU A 255 0.00 -21.89 -29.09
C LEU A 255 0.07 -22.95 -30.21
N GLU A 256 0.83 -22.68 -31.27
CA GLU A 256 1.05 -23.63 -32.37
C GLU A 256 1.80 -24.88 -31.88
N SER A 257 2.88 -24.71 -31.09
CA SER A 257 3.65 -25.84 -30.53
C SER A 257 2.79 -26.71 -29.61
N THR A 258 2.09 -26.12 -28.65
CA THR A 258 1.28 -26.87 -27.70
C THR A 258 0.08 -27.55 -28.36
N ARG A 259 -0.47 -26.98 -29.43
CA ARG A 259 -1.49 -27.63 -30.26
C ARG A 259 -0.93 -28.89 -30.95
N MET A 260 0.32 -28.86 -31.40
CA MET A 260 0.99 -30.03 -31.99
C MET A 260 1.28 -31.12 -30.96
N ASP A 261 1.60 -30.73 -29.72
CA ASP A 261 1.83 -31.67 -28.60
C ASP A 261 0.55 -32.34 -28.09
N GLY A 262 -0.62 -31.75 -28.36
CA GLY A 262 -1.94 -32.33 -28.10
C GLY A 262 -2.91 -31.37 -27.44
N GLU A 263 -4.21 -31.59 -27.65
CA GLU A 263 -5.27 -30.69 -27.18
C GLU A 263 -5.24 -30.44 -25.66
N ASN A 264 -4.91 -31.46 -24.86
CA ASN A 264 -4.81 -31.32 -23.40
C ASN A 264 -3.68 -30.37 -22.98
N THR A 265 -2.57 -30.34 -23.72
CA THR A 265 -1.44 -29.44 -23.46
C THR A 265 -1.81 -27.99 -23.78
N LEU A 266 -2.47 -27.77 -24.94
CA LEU A 266 -3.00 -26.46 -25.33
C LEU A 266 -4.02 -25.93 -24.31
N VAL A 267 -4.93 -26.80 -23.84
CA VAL A 267 -5.92 -26.44 -22.81
C VAL A 267 -5.24 -26.08 -21.49
N ALA A 268 -4.24 -26.85 -21.06
CA ALA A 268 -3.49 -26.56 -19.83
C ALA A 268 -2.78 -25.20 -19.89
N LEU A 269 -2.05 -24.91 -20.98
CA LEU A 269 -1.38 -23.61 -21.19
C LEU A 269 -2.40 -22.46 -21.23
N SER A 270 -3.52 -22.67 -21.92
CA SER A 270 -4.60 -21.68 -22.01
C SER A 270 -5.23 -21.41 -20.66
N ILE A 271 -5.47 -22.42 -19.82
CA ILE A 271 -5.96 -22.26 -18.44
C ILE A 271 -4.92 -21.53 -17.59
N GLU A 272 -3.64 -21.91 -17.70
CA GLU A 272 -2.57 -21.28 -16.93
C GLU A 272 -2.46 -19.78 -17.24
N THR A 273 -2.57 -19.41 -18.51
CA THR A 273 -2.39 -18.02 -18.96
C THR A 273 -3.66 -17.18 -18.77
N SER A 274 -4.82 -17.71 -19.17
CA SER A 274 -6.10 -16.99 -19.11
C SER A 274 -6.79 -17.08 -17.75
N LYS A 275 -6.39 -18.02 -16.89
CA LYS A 275 -7.07 -18.33 -15.62
C LYS A 275 -8.59 -18.59 -15.77
N ARG A 276 -9.03 -19.06 -16.95
CA ARG A 276 -10.42 -19.47 -17.22
C ARG A 276 -10.63 -20.96 -16.89
N SER A 277 -11.89 -21.38 -16.75
CA SER A 277 -12.22 -22.79 -16.54
C SER A 277 -11.88 -23.62 -17.78
N GLU A 278 -11.54 -24.90 -17.56
CA GLU A 278 -11.29 -25.85 -18.64
C GLU A 278 -12.47 -25.93 -19.62
N SER A 279 -13.70 -25.97 -19.10
CA SER A 279 -14.92 -25.99 -19.90
C SER A 279 -15.02 -24.80 -20.85
N ALA A 280 -14.68 -23.59 -20.39
CA ALA A 280 -14.76 -22.38 -21.19
C ALA A 280 -13.73 -22.38 -22.33
N ILE A 281 -12.52 -22.89 -22.07
CA ILE A 281 -11.45 -23.01 -23.07
C ILE A 281 -11.81 -24.05 -24.14
N ARG A 282 -12.25 -25.24 -23.72
CA ARG A 282 -12.65 -26.30 -24.66
C ARG A 282 -13.81 -25.87 -25.56
N ASN A 283 -14.82 -25.21 -24.97
CA ASN A 283 -15.94 -24.68 -25.75
C ASN A 283 -15.50 -23.64 -26.79
N ALA A 284 -14.53 -22.78 -26.45
CA ALA A 284 -13.98 -21.80 -27.39
C ALA A 284 -13.20 -22.45 -28.54
N LEU A 285 -12.39 -23.48 -28.26
CA LEU A 285 -11.61 -24.20 -29.27
C LEU A 285 -12.47 -24.99 -30.28
N VAL A 286 -13.62 -25.50 -29.85
CA VAL A 286 -14.55 -26.28 -30.70
C VAL A 286 -15.50 -25.36 -31.49
N ARG A 287 -15.75 -24.14 -31.00
CA ARG A 287 -16.65 -23.20 -31.68
C ARG A 287 -16.09 -22.84 -33.06
N PRO A 288 -16.88 -22.94 -34.15
CA PRO A 288 -16.44 -22.52 -35.47
C PRO A 288 -16.22 -21.01 -35.51
N VAL A 289 -15.23 -20.56 -36.28
CA VAL A 289 -14.97 -19.14 -36.54
C VAL A 289 -15.83 -18.72 -37.72
N ASP A 290 -16.74 -17.76 -37.50
CA ASP A 290 -17.57 -17.22 -38.57
C ASP A 290 -16.78 -16.27 -39.50
N GLU A 291 -17.30 -16.06 -40.71
CA GLU A 291 -16.65 -15.22 -41.73
C GLU A 291 -16.50 -13.75 -41.28
N ALA A 292 -17.39 -13.27 -40.41
CA ALA A 292 -17.28 -11.91 -39.86
C ALA A 292 -16.06 -11.78 -38.93
N THR A 293 -15.86 -12.74 -38.03
CA THR A 293 -14.72 -12.79 -37.11
C THR A 293 -13.42 -13.04 -37.87
N PHE A 294 -13.44 -13.89 -38.89
CA PHE A 294 -12.27 -14.08 -39.75
C PHE A 294 -11.94 -12.82 -40.58
N GLY A 295 -12.96 -12.11 -41.06
CA GLY A 295 -12.79 -10.82 -41.73
C GLY A 295 -12.12 -9.77 -40.84
N ARG A 296 -12.55 -9.65 -39.57
CA ARG A 296 -11.88 -8.81 -38.56
C ARG A 296 -10.44 -9.24 -38.31
N LEU A 297 -10.20 -10.55 -38.14
CA LEU A 297 -8.85 -11.08 -37.95
C LEU A 297 -7.92 -10.75 -39.13
N LEU A 298 -8.41 -10.88 -40.37
CA LEU A 298 -7.67 -10.51 -41.58
C LEU A 298 -7.35 -9.01 -41.62
N SER A 299 -8.29 -8.16 -41.19
CA SER A 299 -8.09 -6.71 -41.08
C SER A 299 -6.96 -6.37 -40.10
N VAL A 300 -6.98 -6.94 -38.89
CA VAL A 300 -5.93 -6.72 -37.88
C VAL A 300 -4.56 -7.24 -38.36
N CYS A 301 -4.55 -8.35 -39.10
CA CYS A 301 -3.36 -8.87 -39.76
C CYS A 301 -2.87 -8.02 -40.95
N GLY A 302 -3.56 -6.92 -41.29
CA GLY A 302 -3.18 -6.01 -42.38
C GLY A 302 -3.33 -6.64 -43.76
N GLY A 303 -4.29 -7.56 -43.92
CA GLY A 303 -4.50 -8.31 -45.16
C GLY A 303 -3.57 -9.52 -45.32
N ASP A 304 -2.73 -9.85 -44.32
CA ASP A 304 -1.93 -11.08 -44.35
C ASP A 304 -2.82 -12.31 -44.12
N THR A 305 -3.23 -12.93 -45.23
CA THR A 305 -4.06 -14.14 -45.22
C THR A 305 -3.35 -15.34 -44.60
N VAL A 306 -2.01 -15.41 -44.71
CA VAL A 306 -1.24 -16.53 -44.16
C VAL A 306 -1.24 -16.44 -42.64
N LEU A 307 -1.01 -15.25 -42.10
CA LEU A 307 -1.06 -15.02 -40.66
C LEU A 307 -2.47 -15.23 -40.09
N ALA A 308 -3.49 -14.71 -40.77
CA ALA A 308 -4.88 -14.86 -40.33
C ALA A 308 -5.29 -16.35 -40.26
N GLU A 309 -4.91 -17.18 -41.25
CA GLU A 309 -5.19 -18.62 -41.23
C GLU A 309 -4.43 -19.36 -40.12
N ARG A 310 -3.21 -18.92 -39.78
CA ARG A 310 -2.46 -19.49 -38.63
C ARG A 310 -3.15 -19.19 -37.30
N ILE A 311 -3.75 -18.01 -37.15
CA ILE A 311 -4.43 -17.59 -35.92
C ILE A 311 -5.87 -18.15 -35.84
N ARG A 312 -6.49 -18.44 -36.98
CA ARG A 312 -7.88 -18.93 -37.08
C ARG A 312 -8.25 -20.04 -36.08
N PRO A 313 -7.44 -21.07 -35.81
CA PRO A 313 -7.79 -22.13 -34.85
C PRO A 313 -7.91 -21.64 -33.40
N PHE A 314 -7.41 -20.45 -33.08
CA PHE A 314 -7.41 -19.85 -31.76
C PHE A 314 -8.31 -18.60 -31.68
N ALA A 315 -8.98 -18.19 -32.77
CA ALA A 315 -9.67 -16.90 -32.84
C ALA A 315 -10.72 -16.71 -31.73
N ASN A 316 -11.45 -17.76 -31.37
CA ASN A 316 -12.46 -17.73 -30.30
C ASN A 316 -11.86 -17.71 -28.87
N LEU A 317 -10.55 -17.89 -28.73
CA LEU A 317 -9.83 -17.70 -27.47
C LEU A 317 -9.35 -16.26 -27.28
N LEU A 318 -9.32 -15.46 -28.36
CA LEU A 318 -8.75 -14.13 -28.32
C LEU A 318 -9.67 -13.18 -27.56
N ARG A 319 -9.06 -12.25 -26.81
CA ARG A 319 -9.75 -11.05 -26.36
C ARG A 319 -9.85 -10.07 -27.51
N THR A 320 -10.84 -9.20 -27.43
CA THR A 320 -11.02 -8.11 -28.37
C THR A 320 -10.63 -6.78 -27.75
N ASP A 321 -10.36 -5.80 -28.60
CA ASP A 321 -10.26 -4.40 -28.21
C ASP A 321 -11.66 -3.79 -27.96
N ALA A 322 -11.72 -2.45 -27.87
CA ALA A 322 -12.97 -1.72 -27.69
C ALA A 322 -13.91 -1.76 -28.91
N TRP A 323 -13.46 -2.26 -30.05
CA TRP A 323 -14.19 -2.35 -31.31
C TRP A 323 -14.57 -3.78 -31.70
N GLU A 324 -14.40 -4.73 -30.79
CA GLU A 324 -14.58 -6.16 -31.03
C GLU A 324 -13.56 -6.76 -32.02
N ASP A 325 -12.47 -6.06 -32.29
CA ASP A 325 -11.38 -6.56 -33.13
C ASP A 325 -10.43 -7.45 -32.30
N PRO A 326 -10.01 -8.63 -32.82
CA PRO A 326 -9.12 -9.51 -32.08
C PRO A 326 -7.75 -8.89 -31.80
N ILE A 327 -7.24 -9.01 -30.57
CA ILE A 327 -5.92 -8.49 -30.21
C ILE A 327 -4.80 -9.36 -30.78
N VAL A 328 -4.07 -8.81 -31.76
CA VAL A 328 -2.88 -9.42 -32.39
C VAL A 328 -1.76 -8.38 -32.48
N TYR A 329 -0.63 -8.66 -31.83
CA TYR A 329 0.58 -7.85 -31.92
C TYR A 329 1.55 -8.48 -32.91
N ARG A 330 1.99 -7.71 -33.90
CA ARG A 330 3.01 -8.16 -34.87
C ARG A 330 4.40 -8.16 -34.23
N GLU A 331 5.34 -8.84 -34.87
CA GLU A 331 6.75 -8.78 -34.48
C GLU A 331 7.24 -7.33 -34.35
N ASN A 332 7.93 -7.02 -33.25
CA ASN A 332 8.41 -5.70 -32.85
C ASN A 332 7.34 -4.64 -32.53
N ALA A 333 6.05 -4.99 -32.53
CA ALA A 333 4.97 -4.09 -32.12
C ALA A 333 5.01 -3.84 -30.61
N PHE A 334 4.41 -2.72 -30.20
CA PHE A 334 4.21 -2.39 -28.80
C PHE A 334 2.97 -3.09 -28.21
N MET A 335 3.14 -3.64 -27.01
CA MET A 335 2.09 -4.30 -26.23
C MET A 335 2.03 -3.71 -24.83
N VAL A 336 0.83 -3.34 -24.39
CA VAL A 336 0.58 -2.97 -23.00
C VAL A 336 0.62 -4.23 -22.14
N THR A 337 1.41 -4.21 -21.08
CA THR A 337 1.57 -5.31 -20.13
C THR A 337 1.66 -4.75 -18.72
N LEU A 338 1.65 -5.62 -17.71
CA LEU A 338 1.93 -5.20 -16.33
C LEU A 338 3.42 -4.92 -16.19
N GLY A 339 3.74 -3.81 -15.55
CA GLY A 339 5.08 -3.50 -15.07
C GLY A 339 5.46 -4.34 -13.85
N ALA A 340 6.40 -3.84 -13.03
CA ALA A 340 6.69 -4.42 -11.72
C ALA A 340 5.38 -4.59 -10.90
N ASP A 341 5.26 -5.70 -10.19
CA ASP A 341 3.99 -6.15 -9.60
C ASP A 341 3.42 -5.09 -8.61
N ARG A 342 2.09 -4.93 -8.46
CA ARG A 342 1.46 -4.03 -7.43
C ARG A 342 2.08 -4.16 -6.03
N ARG A 343 2.52 -5.37 -5.68
CA ARG A 343 3.18 -5.68 -4.40
C ARG A 343 4.59 -5.09 -4.28
N GLU A 344 5.26 -4.87 -5.40
CA GLU A 344 6.59 -4.28 -5.49
C GLU A 344 6.53 -2.75 -5.45
N THR A 345 5.49 -2.14 -6.01
CA THR A 345 5.28 -0.67 -5.98
C THR A 345 4.58 -0.17 -4.71
N GLY A 346 3.73 -1.00 -4.09
CA GLY A 346 3.00 -0.65 -2.86
C GLY A 346 2.00 0.50 -3.03
N THR A 347 1.59 0.79 -4.27
CA THR A 347 0.68 1.89 -4.63
C THR A 347 -0.76 1.53 -4.26
N HIS A 348 -1.27 2.13 -3.18
CA HIS A 348 -2.68 2.07 -2.80
C HIS A 348 -3.23 3.44 -2.42
N TYR A 349 -4.36 3.80 -3.04
CA TYR A 349 -5.08 5.03 -2.82
C TYR A 349 -5.62 5.09 -1.38
N THR A 350 -5.52 6.26 -0.75
CA THR A 350 -5.97 6.45 0.63
C THR A 350 -7.37 7.05 0.67
N PRO A 351 -8.38 6.35 1.23
CA PRO A 351 -9.75 6.86 1.29
C PRO A 351 -9.87 8.23 2.00
N LYS A 352 -10.81 9.05 1.53
CA LYS A 352 -11.02 10.42 2.02
C LYS A 352 -11.25 10.48 3.53
N SER A 353 -12.14 9.65 4.07
CA SER A 353 -12.45 9.60 5.51
C SER A 353 -11.22 9.29 6.39
N LEU A 354 -10.30 8.48 5.87
CA LEU A 354 -9.03 8.20 6.53
C LEU A 354 -8.09 9.41 6.47
N THR A 355 -7.94 10.03 5.30
CA THR A 355 -7.11 11.24 5.17
C THR A 355 -7.61 12.39 6.04
N GLU A 356 -8.93 12.60 6.14
CA GLU A 356 -9.56 13.62 6.99
C GLU A 356 -9.14 13.44 8.46
N SER A 357 -9.32 12.23 8.98
CA SER A 357 -9.04 11.87 10.37
C SER A 357 -7.55 12.04 10.73
N ILE A 358 -6.67 11.59 9.84
CA ILE A 358 -5.21 11.67 10.04
C ILE A 358 -4.74 13.12 9.92
N VAL A 359 -5.19 13.89 8.92
CA VAL A 359 -4.77 15.28 8.71
C VAL A 359 -5.21 16.15 9.89
N GLU A 360 -6.47 16.09 10.31
CA GLU A 360 -6.95 16.89 11.46
C GLU A 360 -6.12 16.59 12.72
N THR A 361 -5.89 15.32 13.01
CA THR A 361 -5.16 14.89 14.21
C THR A 361 -3.68 15.27 14.16
N THR A 362 -3.06 15.15 12.98
CA THR A 362 -1.62 15.39 12.80
C THR A 362 -1.31 16.88 12.80
N LEU A 363 -2.14 17.70 12.14
CA LEU A 363 -1.91 19.13 11.99
C LEU A 363 -2.56 19.96 13.10
N GLY A 364 -3.53 19.44 13.86
CA GLY A 364 -4.19 20.16 14.95
C GLY A 364 -3.20 20.88 15.89
N PRO A 365 -2.20 20.19 16.46
CA PRO A 365 -1.18 20.82 17.31
C PRO A 365 -0.30 21.85 16.59
N MET A 366 -0.23 21.82 15.26
CA MET A 366 0.56 22.77 14.45
C MET A 366 -0.23 24.02 14.09
N VAL A 367 -1.56 23.92 14.01
CA VAL A 367 -2.49 25.00 13.63
C VAL A 367 -3.01 25.77 14.84
N TYR A 368 -3.11 25.12 16.01
CA TYR A 368 -3.61 25.72 17.23
C TYR A 368 -2.54 25.80 18.32
N VAL A 369 -2.64 26.81 19.18
CA VAL A 369 -1.96 26.91 20.49
C VAL A 369 -2.90 26.32 21.54
N GLY A 370 -2.41 25.47 22.46
CA GLY A 370 -3.21 24.73 23.44
C GLY A 370 -3.14 23.19 23.30
N PRO A 371 -3.40 22.59 22.12
CA PRO A 371 -3.35 21.13 21.99
C PRO A 371 -1.98 20.55 22.31
N ALA A 372 -0.92 21.33 22.07
CA ALA A 372 0.45 20.89 22.30
C ALA A 372 0.76 20.77 23.79
N GLU A 373 0.16 21.65 24.59
CA GLU A 373 0.27 21.82 26.03
C GLU A 373 -0.70 20.90 26.81
N GLY A 374 -1.67 20.28 26.13
CA GLY A 374 -2.67 19.41 26.74
C GLY A 374 -3.93 20.14 27.20
N GLU A 375 -4.15 21.36 26.70
CA GLU A 375 -5.33 22.16 27.02
C GLU A 375 -6.61 21.56 26.41
N PRO A 376 -7.77 21.74 27.05
CA PRO A 376 -9.06 21.29 26.50
C PRO A 376 -9.40 22.03 25.20
N ARG A 377 -10.18 21.38 24.32
CA ARG A 377 -10.43 21.85 22.93
C ARG A 377 -11.08 23.24 22.90
N GLU A 378 -11.86 23.58 23.91
CA GLU A 378 -12.53 24.88 24.07
C GLU A 378 -11.54 26.03 24.31
N GLU A 379 -10.34 25.74 24.79
CA GLU A 379 -9.29 26.73 25.07
C GLU A 379 -8.27 26.86 23.92
N TRP A 380 -8.42 26.06 22.87
CA TRP A 380 -7.52 26.10 21.72
C TRP A 380 -7.65 27.43 20.98
N ARG A 381 -6.50 28.04 20.70
CA ARG A 381 -6.43 29.30 19.96
C ARG A 381 -5.84 29.07 18.59
N LEU A 382 -6.57 29.45 17.56
CA LEU A 382 -6.10 29.38 16.19
C LEU A 382 -4.92 30.32 15.97
N LYS A 383 -3.89 29.86 15.27
CA LYS A 383 -2.73 30.70 14.92
C LYS A 383 -3.11 31.76 13.87
N SER A 384 -2.30 32.82 13.82
CA SER A 384 -2.52 33.92 12.89
C SER A 384 -2.33 33.50 11.42
N PRO A 385 -2.94 34.20 10.45
CA PRO A 385 -2.77 33.87 9.03
C PRO A 385 -1.31 33.76 8.54
N PRO A 386 -0.38 34.65 8.93
CA PRO A 386 1.04 34.51 8.57
C PRO A 386 1.70 33.24 9.13
N GLU A 387 1.35 32.85 10.36
CA GLU A 387 1.86 31.62 10.96
C GLU A 387 1.34 30.37 10.24
N LEU A 388 0.07 30.37 9.83
CA LEU A 388 -0.53 29.27 9.07
C LEU A 388 0.10 29.15 7.67
N LEU A 389 0.33 30.29 6.99
CA LEU A 389 0.95 30.34 5.66
C LEU A 389 2.45 29.99 5.68
N ASP A 390 3.11 30.01 6.85
CA ASP A 390 4.50 29.57 6.99
C ASP A 390 4.66 28.09 7.37
N LEU A 391 3.58 27.34 7.57
CA LEU A 391 3.67 25.89 7.80
C LEU A 391 4.26 25.16 6.58
N LYS A 392 5.14 24.18 6.82
CA LYS A 392 5.75 23.30 5.81
C LYS A 392 5.27 21.87 6.04
N ILE A 393 4.32 21.42 5.23
CA ILE A 393 3.66 20.11 5.36
C ILE A 393 4.08 19.21 4.19
N CYS A 394 4.57 18.01 4.48
CA CYS A 394 5.10 17.11 3.45
C CYS A 394 4.35 15.78 3.39
N ASP A 395 4.22 15.24 2.18
CA ASP A 395 3.99 13.81 1.94
C ASP A 395 5.16 13.22 1.12
N PRO A 396 6.08 12.46 1.74
CA PRO A 396 7.26 11.90 1.08
C PRO A 396 6.98 10.63 0.25
N ALA A 397 5.73 10.19 0.16
CA ALA A 397 5.30 9.11 -0.72
C ALA A 397 3.87 9.44 -1.20
N MET A 398 3.75 10.58 -1.88
CA MET A 398 2.46 11.26 -2.04
C MET A 398 1.45 10.55 -2.96
N GLY A 399 1.91 9.65 -3.84
CA GLY A 399 1.06 9.04 -4.84
C GLY A 399 0.32 10.11 -5.64
N SER A 400 -1.00 9.95 -5.79
CA SER A 400 -1.88 10.91 -6.47
C SER A 400 -2.19 12.18 -5.65
N GLY A 401 -1.59 12.36 -4.47
CA GLY A 401 -1.69 13.56 -3.65
C GLY A 401 -2.87 13.60 -2.69
N ALA A 402 -3.50 12.47 -2.33
CA ALA A 402 -4.70 12.43 -1.47
C ALA A 402 -4.52 13.18 -0.13
N PHE A 403 -3.42 12.93 0.58
CA PHE A 403 -3.11 13.65 1.82
C PHE A 403 -2.85 15.13 1.60
N LEU A 404 -2.20 15.50 0.50
CA LEU A 404 -1.94 16.91 0.16
C LEU A 404 -3.24 17.65 -0.18
N VAL A 405 -4.15 17.01 -0.91
CA VAL A 405 -5.49 17.53 -1.22
C VAL A 405 -6.27 17.77 0.07
N GLN A 406 -6.29 16.78 0.96
CA GLN A 406 -7.02 16.92 2.22
C GLN A 406 -6.38 17.96 3.15
N THR A 407 -5.06 18.01 3.20
CA THR A 407 -4.31 19.07 3.91
C THR A 407 -4.67 20.44 3.37
N CYS A 408 -4.72 20.60 2.04
CA CYS A 408 -5.09 21.84 1.37
C CYS A 408 -6.49 22.31 1.78
N ARG A 409 -7.48 21.40 1.76
CA ARG A 409 -8.87 21.70 2.12
C ARG A 409 -8.98 22.12 3.59
N TRP A 410 -8.46 21.28 4.48
CA TRP A 410 -8.59 21.49 5.92
C TRP A 410 -7.87 22.75 6.38
N LEU A 411 -6.63 22.98 5.92
CA LEU A 411 -5.85 24.15 6.32
C LEU A 411 -6.40 25.46 5.70
N ALA A 412 -6.99 25.40 4.50
CA ALA A 412 -7.63 26.56 3.89
C ALA A 412 -8.85 27.04 4.69
N GLU A 413 -9.67 26.13 5.20
CA GLU A 413 -10.79 26.50 6.08
C GLU A 413 -10.30 27.20 7.35
N ARG A 414 -9.21 26.70 7.95
CA ARG A 414 -8.58 27.33 9.13
C ARG A 414 -8.01 28.70 8.80
N LEU A 415 -7.44 28.86 7.60
CA LEU A 415 -6.94 30.16 7.14
C LEU A 415 -8.08 31.18 6.98
N VAL A 416 -9.23 30.77 6.42
CA VAL A 416 -10.41 31.63 6.30
C VAL A 416 -10.96 32.04 7.68
N GLU A 417 -11.01 31.09 8.62
CA GLU A 417 -11.39 31.35 10.01
C GLU A 417 -10.43 32.34 10.70
N ALA A 418 -9.13 32.17 10.49
CA ALA A 418 -8.11 33.08 11.00
C ALA A 418 -8.24 34.49 10.41
N TRP A 419 -8.49 34.60 9.09
CA TRP A 419 -8.73 35.90 8.46
C TRP A 419 -9.99 36.60 9.02
N GLY A 420 -11.09 35.86 9.22
CA GLY A 420 -12.30 36.43 9.82
C GLY A 420 -12.06 36.94 11.25
N THR A 421 -11.19 36.27 12.01
CA THR A 421 -10.78 36.71 13.35
C THR A 421 -9.99 38.02 13.30
N GLU A 422 -9.02 38.15 12.39
CA GLU A 422 -8.23 39.37 12.21
C GLU A 422 -9.12 40.54 11.74
N GLU A 423 -10.04 40.31 10.81
CA GLU A 423 -11.00 41.33 10.34
C GLU A 423 -11.91 41.83 11.47
N ALA A 424 -12.34 40.95 12.37
CA ALA A 424 -13.13 41.33 13.55
C ALA A 424 -12.36 42.28 14.50
N THR A 425 -11.02 42.28 14.44
CA THR A 425 -10.18 43.24 15.17
C THR A 425 -9.95 44.55 14.42
N GLY A 426 -10.53 44.71 13.22
CA GLY A 426 -10.44 45.92 12.39
C GLY A 426 -9.30 45.92 11.37
N LYS A 427 -8.58 44.79 11.21
CA LYS A 427 -7.51 44.64 10.22
C LYS A 427 -8.05 44.34 8.82
N PHE A 428 -7.22 44.56 7.82
CA PHE A 428 -7.52 44.40 6.40
C PHE A 428 -6.75 43.21 5.80
N ILE A 429 -7.43 42.37 5.02
CA ILE A 429 -6.82 41.20 4.36
C ILE A 429 -6.68 41.49 2.86
N THR A 430 -5.46 41.40 2.34
CA THR A 430 -5.18 41.58 0.90
C THR A 430 -5.59 40.35 0.10
N ALA A 431 -5.78 40.48 -1.21
CA ALA A 431 -6.04 39.35 -2.11
C ALA A 431 -4.92 38.28 -2.11
N ASP A 432 -3.71 38.66 -1.69
CA ASP A 432 -2.55 37.77 -1.57
C ASP A 432 -2.45 37.12 -0.16
N GLY A 433 -3.45 37.37 0.70
CA GLY A 433 -3.61 36.76 2.02
C GLY A 433 -2.89 37.47 3.17
N ASP A 434 -2.28 38.61 2.91
CA ASP A 434 -1.51 39.37 3.90
C ASP A 434 -2.43 40.18 4.83
N VAL A 435 -2.04 40.28 6.09
CA VAL A 435 -2.78 41.03 7.12
C VAL A 435 -2.16 42.41 7.29
N LEU A 436 -2.95 43.46 7.07
CA LEU A 436 -2.54 44.86 7.19
C LEU A 436 -3.40 45.59 8.22
N GLU A 437 -2.83 46.61 8.88
CA GLU A 437 -3.57 47.44 9.85
C GLU A 437 -4.70 48.26 9.20
N LYS A 438 -4.53 48.66 7.94
CA LYS A 438 -5.52 49.44 7.18
C LYS A 438 -5.46 49.08 5.69
N ALA A 439 -6.57 49.30 4.99
CA ALA A 439 -6.63 49.21 3.54
C ALA A 439 -5.61 50.19 2.91
N GLY A 440 -4.75 49.66 2.04
CA GLY A 440 -3.77 50.41 1.25
C GLY A 440 -4.14 50.40 -0.23
N GLU A 441 -3.12 50.38 -1.10
CA GLU A 441 -3.29 50.23 -2.56
C GLU A 441 -3.53 48.77 -3.00
N SER A 442 -3.38 47.80 -2.09
CA SER A 442 -3.57 46.38 -2.39
C SER A 442 -5.04 46.02 -2.54
N ASP A 443 -5.35 45.14 -3.50
CA ASP A 443 -6.70 44.62 -3.71
C ASP A 443 -7.20 43.88 -2.46
N PRO A 444 -8.47 44.06 -2.06
CA PRO A 444 -9.06 43.36 -0.93
C PRO A 444 -9.29 41.87 -1.23
N MET A 445 -9.24 41.05 -0.19
CA MET A 445 -9.73 39.67 -0.24
C MET A 445 -11.22 39.64 -0.64
N GLN A 446 -11.60 38.63 -1.40
CA GLN A 446 -13.00 38.41 -1.79
C GLN A 446 -13.88 38.14 -0.56
N THR A 447 -15.11 38.67 -0.58
CA THR A 447 -16.05 38.60 0.55
C THR A 447 -16.91 37.34 0.56
N ALA A 448 -17.19 36.77 -0.62
CA ALA A 448 -17.98 35.54 -0.73
C ALA A 448 -17.18 34.35 -0.21
N LEU A 449 -17.80 33.51 0.63
CA LEU A 449 -17.11 32.41 1.33
C LEU A 449 -16.44 31.42 0.38
N ASP A 450 -17.12 31.01 -0.69
CA ASP A 450 -16.59 30.02 -1.65
C ASP A 450 -15.36 30.55 -2.40
N GLU A 451 -15.41 31.81 -2.81
CA GLU A 451 -14.32 32.56 -3.44
C GLU A 451 -13.12 32.74 -2.49
N ARG A 452 -13.42 33.02 -1.22
CA ARG A 452 -12.42 33.15 -0.16
C ARG A 452 -11.74 31.83 0.17
N LEU A 453 -12.50 30.73 0.24
CA LEU A 453 -11.97 29.38 0.41
C LEU A 453 -11.09 28.96 -0.77
N LEU A 454 -11.48 29.31 -1.99
CA LEU A 454 -10.68 29.05 -3.19
C LEU A 454 -9.35 29.79 -3.14
N SER A 455 -9.36 31.07 -2.75
CA SER A 455 -8.17 31.89 -2.54
C SER A 455 -7.26 31.31 -1.45
N ALA A 456 -7.85 30.87 -0.32
CA ALA A 456 -7.11 30.20 0.76
C ALA A 456 -6.46 28.90 0.28
N ARG A 457 -7.20 28.03 -0.42
CA ARG A 457 -6.66 26.77 -0.98
C ARG A 457 -5.47 27.04 -1.89
N ARG A 458 -5.57 28.06 -2.74
CA ARG A 458 -4.49 28.46 -3.65
C ARG A 458 -3.22 28.86 -2.87
N LEU A 459 -3.36 29.74 -1.88
CA LEU A 459 -2.22 30.19 -1.06
C LEU A 459 -1.58 29.04 -0.26
N ILE A 460 -2.39 28.15 0.31
CA ILE A 460 -1.90 26.96 1.03
C ILE A 460 -1.12 26.03 0.08
N ALA A 461 -1.66 25.74 -1.10
CA ALA A 461 -1.00 24.89 -2.07
C ALA A 461 0.35 25.48 -2.56
N GLU A 462 0.42 26.81 -2.73
CA GLU A 462 1.64 27.51 -3.12
C GLU A 462 2.71 27.55 -2.02
N ARG A 463 2.31 27.81 -0.77
CA ARG A 463 3.26 28.18 0.30
C ARG A 463 3.57 27.05 1.27
N CYS A 464 2.66 26.09 1.43
CA CYS A 464 2.69 25.14 2.55
C CYS A 464 2.91 23.67 2.17
N LEU A 465 2.50 23.25 0.98
CA LEU A 465 2.50 21.83 0.60
C LEU A 465 3.80 21.42 -0.08
N TYR A 466 4.35 20.27 0.32
CA TYR A 466 5.53 19.63 -0.27
C TYR A 466 5.22 18.15 -0.53
N GLY A 467 5.79 17.60 -1.59
CA GLY A 467 5.55 16.20 -1.92
C GLY A 467 6.67 15.59 -2.71
N VAL A 468 6.93 14.31 -2.47
CA VAL A 468 7.91 13.53 -3.24
C VAL A 468 7.29 12.19 -3.61
N ASP A 469 7.52 11.77 -4.85
CA ASP A 469 7.18 10.43 -5.30
C ASP A 469 8.27 9.88 -6.24
N VAL A 470 8.49 8.57 -6.20
CA VAL A 470 9.45 7.87 -7.06
C VAL A 470 8.91 7.69 -8.48
N ASN A 471 7.58 7.73 -8.66
CA ASN A 471 6.96 7.63 -9.98
C ASN A 471 6.67 9.05 -10.53
N PRO A 472 7.27 9.45 -11.65
CA PRO A 472 7.05 10.77 -12.23
C PRO A 472 5.58 11.01 -12.63
N LEU A 473 4.84 9.96 -13.00
CA LEU A 473 3.41 10.07 -13.30
C LEU A 473 2.56 10.34 -12.05
N ALA A 474 2.93 9.78 -10.90
CA ALA A 474 2.26 10.07 -9.63
C ALA A 474 2.43 11.56 -9.25
N VAL A 475 3.61 12.13 -9.48
CA VAL A 475 3.87 13.57 -9.30
C VAL A 475 2.92 14.42 -10.15
N GLU A 476 2.72 14.06 -11.42
CA GLU A 476 1.82 14.80 -12.30
C GLU A 476 0.35 14.64 -11.91
N LEU A 477 -0.05 13.46 -11.44
CA LEU A 477 -1.37 13.24 -10.87
C LEU A 477 -1.59 14.08 -9.61
N ALA A 478 -0.60 14.16 -8.71
CA ALA A 478 -0.68 15.00 -7.52
C ALA A 478 -0.81 16.49 -7.88
N LYS A 479 -0.06 16.98 -8.89
CA LYS A 479 -0.21 18.35 -9.41
C LYS A 479 -1.63 18.58 -9.95
N LEU A 480 -2.13 17.68 -10.79
CA LEU A 480 -3.50 17.75 -11.33
C LEU A 480 -4.54 17.77 -10.21
N SER A 481 -4.39 16.89 -9.21
CA SER A 481 -5.29 16.79 -8.06
C SER A 481 -5.37 18.11 -7.28
N ILE A 482 -4.22 18.71 -6.96
CA ILE A 482 -4.17 20.00 -6.26
C ILE A 482 -4.70 21.13 -7.15
N TRP A 483 -4.42 21.12 -8.46
CA TRP A 483 -5.02 22.08 -9.38
C TRP A 483 -6.54 22.02 -9.33
N LEU A 484 -7.12 20.82 -9.43
CA LEU A 484 -8.57 20.63 -9.38
C LEU A 484 -9.22 21.12 -8.08
N VAL A 485 -8.48 21.14 -6.97
CA VAL A 485 -8.95 21.68 -5.68
C VAL A 485 -8.75 23.20 -5.55
N THR A 486 -7.77 23.76 -6.25
CA THR A 486 -7.36 25.18 -6.18
C THR A 486 -7.82 26.01 -7.38
N LEU A 487 -8.61 25.45 -8.30
CA LEU A 487 -8.99 26.02 -9.59
C LEU A 487 -9.51 27.47 -9.51
N ALA A 488 -8.63 28.44 -9.74
CA ALA A 488 -8.95 29.86 -9.80
C ALA A 488 -8.99 30.35 -11.25
N LYS A 489 -10.09 30.96 -11.66
CA LYS A 489 -10.27 31.48 -13.03
C LYS A 489 -9.20 32.54 -13.35
N GLY A 490 -8.54 32.39 -14.50
CA GLY A 490 -7.54 33.33 -15.00
C GLY A 490 -6.15 33.24 -14.33
N ARG A 491 -5.93 32.27 -13.43
CA ARG A 491 -4.62 32.03 -12.79
C ARG A 491 -3.91 30.83 -13.45
N PRO A 492 -2.58 30.86 -13.60
CA PRO A 492 -1.83 29.77 -14.25
C PRO A 492 -1.63 28.54 -13.35
N PHE A 493 -1.34 27.40 -13.98
CA PHE A 493 -1.21 26.07 -13.37
C PHE A 493 0.22 25.70 -12.93
N GLY A 494 1.28 26.29 -13.51
CA GLY A 494 2.68 25.94 -13.20
C GLY A 494 3.23 26.36 -11.83
N PHE A 495 2.40 26.48 -10.79
CA PHE A 495 2.81 26.98 -9.47
C PHE A 495 3.34 25.90 -8.52
N LEU A 496 3.16 24.62 -8.81
CA LEU A 496 3.53 23.51 -7.90
C LEU A 496 4.87 22.85 -8.22
N ASP A 497 5.47 23.16 -9.36
CA ASP A 497 6.65 22.45 -9.87
C ASP A 497 7.86 22.52 -8.93
N HIS A 498 7.91 23.56 -8.08
CA HIS A 498 9.00 23.75 -7.13
C HIS A 498 8.82 23.05 -5.77
N ASN A 499 7.61 22.55 -5.51
CA ASN A 499 7.18 21.95 -4.24
C ASN A 499 6.87 20.46 -4.34
N LEU A 500 6.40 19.98 -5.50
CA LEU A 500 6.12 18.56 -5.76
C LEU A 500 7.19 18.00 -6.69
N ARG A 501 8.02 17.07 -6.21
CA ARG A 501 9.24 16.62 -6.90
C ARG A 501 9.24 15.10 -7.14
N HIS A 502 9.91 14.70 -8.22
CA HIS A 502 10.21 13.30 -8.51
C HIS A 502 11.53 12.91 -7.83
N GLY A 503 11.57 11.76 -7.16
CA GLY A 503 12.77 11.20 -6.55
C GLY A 503 12.51 10.09 -5.56
N ASP A 504 13.54 9.33 -5.20
CA ASP A 504 13.45 8.31 -4.16
C ASP A 504 13.67 8.95 -2.77
N SER A 505 12.60 9.08 -1.99
CA SER A 505 12.61 9.67 -0.64
C SER A 505 13.51 8.96 0.38
N LEU A 506 13.88 7.70 0.15
CA LEU A 506 14.78 6.92 1.01
C LEU A 506 16.24 6.96 0.54
N LEU A 507 16.48 7.36 -0.71
CA LEU A 507 17.81 7.50 -1.28
C LEU A 507 18.24 8.98 -1.27
N GLY A 508 19.46 9.28 -0.85
CA GLY A 508 19.93 10.66 -0.76
C GLY A 508 20.08 11.17 0.67
N ILE A 509 20.76 12.32 0.76
CA ILE A 509 21.06 12.98 2.02
C ILE A 509 19.78 13.60 2.61
N HIS A 510 19.64 13.55 3.93
CA HIS A 510 18.56 14.23 4.67
C HIS A 510 19.09 15.38 5.53
N ARG A 511 20.42 15.52 5.65
CA ARG A 511 21.04 16.63 6.37
C ARG A 511 22.17 17.23 5.57
N LEU A 512 22.27 18.55 5.61
CA LEU A 512 23.32 19.27 4.89
C LEU A 512 24.72 18.92 5.41
N ASP A 513 24.85 18.60 6.70
CA ASP A 513 26.14 18.25 7.30
C ASP A 513 26.67 16.88 6.88
N GLN A 514 25.85 16.01 6.29
CA GLN A 514 26.34 14.81 5.59
C GLN A 514 27.20 15.19 4.40
N LEU A 515 26.76 16.21 3.64
CA LEU A 515 27.46 16.66 2.45
C LEU A 515 28.63 17.59 2.79
N THR A 516 28.45 18.58 3.67
CA THR A 516 29.56 19.49 4.04
C THR A 516 30.72 18.78 4.74
N LYS A 517 30.48 17.59 5.31
CA LYS A 517 31.52 16.72 5.87
C LYS A 517 31.91 15.55 4.98
N LEU A 518 31.13 15.23 3.93
CA LEU A 518 31.22 14.00 3.13
C LEU A 518 31.30 12.76 4.04
N ARG A 519 30.27 12.61 4.88
CA ARG A 519 30.09 11.51 5.83
C ARG A 519 28.62 11.12 5.93
N MET A 520 28.32 9.82 5.98
CA MET A 520 26.95 9.35 6.21
C MET A 520 26.48 9.64 7.63
N ASP A 521 27.35 9.46 8.63
CA ASP A 521 27.17 9.94 10.00
C ASP A 521 28.07 11.18 10.25
N PRO A 522 27.48 12.39 10.31
CA PRO A 522 28.21 13.63 10.56
C PRO A 522 28.88 13.72 11.94
N TYR A 523 28.54 12.84 12.88
CA TYR A 523 29.02 12.86 14.27
C TYR A 523 30.15 11.85 14.53
N ASP A 524 30.52 11.03 13.54
CA ASP A 524 31.61 10.06 13.67
C ASP A 524 33.00 10.72 13.57
N GLY A 525 33.59 10.99 14.74
CA GLY A 525 34.98 11.41 14.93
C GLY A 525 35.25 12.93 14.83
N PRO A 526 36.47 13.37 15.20
CA PRO A 526 36.84 14.78 15.15
C PRO A 526 36.95 15.26 13.70
N TYR A 527 36.17 16.30 13.36
CA TYR A 527 36.13 16.89 12.02
C TYR A 527 36.61 18.35 12.05
N GLN A 528 37.61 18.67 11.22
CA GLN A 528 38.06 20.04 10.97
C GLN A 528 37.40 20.51 9.67
N GLN A 529 36.63 21.60 9.72
CA GLN A 529 35.94 22.14 8.54
C GLN A 529 36.94 22.41 7.42
N ARG A 530 36.82 21.65 6.34
CA ARG A 530 37.62 21.84 5.12
C ARG A 530 36.98 22.93 4.26
N ILE A 531 37.78 23.60 3.43
CA ILE A 531 37.34 24.67 2.50
C ILE A 531 36.15 24.22 1.63
N PHE A 532 36.10 22.94 1.22
CA PHE A 532 34.98 22.43 0.43
C PHE A 532 33.63 22.54 1.14
N GLY A 533 33.57 22.30 2.45
CA GLY A 533 32.32 22.34 3.22
C GLY A 533 31.76 23.76 3.32
N GLN A 534 32.64 24.76 3.31
CA GLN A 534 32.28 26.17 3.25
C GLN A 534 31.69 26.53 1.88
N ASN A 535 32.27 26.01 0.78
CA ASN A 535 31.73 26.22 -0.57
C ASN A 535 30.32 25.62 -0.73
N VAL A 536 30.09 24.42 -0.18
CA VAL A 536 28.75 23.79 -0.16
C VAL A 536 27.76 24.66 0.63
N ALA A 537 28.13 25.11 1.82
CA ALA A 537 27.26 25.97 2.64
C ALA A 537 26.96 27.31 1.96
N ALA A 538 27.95 27.91 1.29
CA ALA A 538 27.77 29.15 0.53
C ALA A 538 26.80 28.97 -0.64
N ALA A 539 26.96 27.90 -1.43
CA ALA A 539 26.05 27.59 -2.54
C ALA A 539 24.59 27.39 -2.07
N VAL A 540 24.39 26.68 -0.95
CA VAL A 540 23.06 26.50 -0.34
C VAL A 540 22.49 27.82 0.17
N ALA A 541 23.31 28.67 0.79
CA ALA A 541 22.88 30.01 1.21
C ALA A 541 22.44 30.89 0.03
N GLU A 542 23.18 30.87 -1.08
CA GLU A 542 22.80 31.57 -2.31
C GLU A 542 21.47 31.05 -2.88
N ALA A 543 21.29 29.72 -2.92
CA ALA A 543 20.05 29.11 -3.40
C ALA A 543 18.85 29.50 -2.53
N ILE A 544 19.02 29.59 -1.20
CA ILE A 544 17.96 30.03 -0.28
C ILE A 544 17.54 31.47 -0.57
N GLU A 545 18.48 32.38 -0.79
CA GLU A 545 18.14 33.77 -1.09
C GLU A 545 17.35 33.90 -2.40
N ILE A 546 17.66 33.07 -3.41
CA ILE A 546 16.88 33.00 -4.65
C ILE A 546 15.47 32.41 -4.37
N ARG A 547 15.38 31.33 -3.59
CA ARG A 547 14.07 30.70 -3.25
C ARG A 547 13.19 31.58 -2.36
N LYS A 548 13.77 32.39 -1.48
CA LYS A 548 13.03 33.42 -0.73
C LYS A 548 12.41 34.44 -1.67
N LYS A 549 13.13 34.88 -2.71
CA LYS A 549 12.57 35.76 -3.75
C LYS A 549 11.44 35.08 -4.51
N LEU A 550 11.60 33.81 -4.86
CA LEU A 550 10.57 33.03 -5.56
C LEU A 550 9.24 32.98 -4.77
N ARG A 551 9.30 32.78 -3.46
CA ARG A 551 8.11 32.62 -2.59
C ARG A 551 7.27 33.87 -2.37
N VAL A 552 7.84 35.05 -2.56
CA VAL A 552 7.13 36.33 -2.38
C VAL A 552 6.48 36.84 -3.67
N ILE A 553 6.71 36.18 -4.80
CA ILE A 553 6.13 36.57 -6.09
C ILE A 553 4.65 36.14 -6.12
N PRO A 554 3.68 37.07 -6.24
CA PRO A 554 2.29 36.71 -6.44
C PRO A 554 2.10 36.14 -7.84
N ILE A 555 1.41 35.00 -7.97
CA ILE A 555 1.24 34.31 -9.25
C ILE A 555 -0.06 34.76 -9.90
N ARG A 556 -0.02 35.79 -10.75
CA ARG A 556 -1.21 36.38 -11.37
C ARG A 556 -1.39 35.90 -12.80
N ASP A 557 -0.30 35.84 -13.56
CA ASP A 557 -0.32 35.37 -14.95
C ASP A 557 0.90 34.49 -15.31
N ILE A 558 0.94 34.01 -16.55
CA ILE A 558 1.99 33.10 -17.03
C ILE A 558 3.41 33.67 -16.88
N ARG A 559 3.59 35.00 -16.97
CA ARG A 559 4.91 35.63 -16.87
C ARG A 559 5.47 35.52 -15.46
N ASP A 560 4.59 35.50 -14.45
CA ASP A 560 4.99 35.24 -13.07
C ASP A 560 5.49 33.80 -12.94
N VAL A 561 4.79 32.84 -13.54
CA VAL A 561 5.22 31.43 -13.58
C VAL A 561 6.54 31.26 -14.34
N GLU A 562 6.72 31.90 -15.49
CA GLU A 562 7.98 31.90 -16.24
C GLU A 562 9.12 32.52 -15.42
N THR A 563 8.82 33.60 -14.68
CA THR A 563 9.78 34.24 -13.77
C THR A 563 10.16 33.31 -12.63
N MET A 564 9.20 32.63 -12.02
CA MET A 564 9.45 31.62 -10.98
C MET A 564 10.25 30.45 -11.52
N ALA A 565 9.90 29.91 -12.69
CA ALA A 565 10.64 28.82 -13.33
C ALA A 565 12.10 29.22 -13.61
N ARG A 566 12.32 30.48 -14.04
CA ARG A 566 13.67 31.04 -14.21
C ARG A 566 14.43 31.13 -12.89
N LEU A 567 13.79 31.60 -11.82
CA LEU A 567 14.41 31.69 -10.49
C LEU A 567 14.67 30.30 -9.88
N ASP A 568 13.77 29.33 -10.06
CA ASP A 568 13.99 27.93 -9.65
C ASP A 568 15.20 27.36 -10.40
N LYS A 569 15.28 27.60 -11.72
CA LYS A 569 16.43 27.20 -12.55
C LYS A 569 17.72 27.89 -12.11
N GLU A 570 17.68 29.17 -11.76
CA GLU A 570 18.84 29.90 -11.23
C GLU A 570 19.30 29.33 -9.89
N ALA A 571 18.36 29.10 -8.95
CA ALA A 571 18.66 28.49 -7.65
C ALA A 571 19.26 27.09 -7.80
N ARG A 572 18.73 26.28 -8.72
CA ARG A 572 19.27 24.95 -9.05
C ARG A 572 20.65 25.03 -9.72
N GLY A 573 20.86 26.00 -10.61
CA GLY A 573 22.18 26.23 -11.19
C GLY A 573 23.27 26.53 -10.15
N LYS A 574 22.90 27.13 -9.00
CA LYS A 574 23.81 27.29 -7.86
C LYS A 574 24.12 25.98 -7.15
N LEU A 575 23.21 25.00 -7.21
CA LEU A 575 23.33 23.71 -6.54
C LEU A 575 23.84 22.59 -7.44
N GLU A 576 23.85 22.74 -8.77
CA GLU A 576 24.19 21.69 -9.73
C GLU A 576 25.51 20.97 -9.40
N ALA A 577 26.58 21.73 -9.14
CA ALA A 577 27.87 21.15 -8.76
C ALA A 577 27.84 20.43 -7.40
N VAL A 578 27.03 20.93 -6.47
CA VAL A 578 26.84 20.37 -5.11
C VAL A 578 26.01 19.09 -5.17
N GLU A 579 24.96 19.06 -5.99
CA GLU A 579 24.11 17.91 -6.26
C GLU A 579 24.92 16.78 -6.90
N LEU A 580 25.76 17.06 -7.89
CA LEU A 580 26.64 16.04 -8.50
C LEU A 580 27.60 15.40 -7.49
N VAL A 581 28.11 16.19 -6.52
CA VAL A 581 28.93 15.64 -5.43
C VAL A 581 28.09 14.79 -4.48
N ALA A 582 26.84 15.18 -4.22
CA ALA A 582 25.92 14.41 -3.38
C ALA A 582 25.52 13.09 -4.05
N ASP A 583 25.23 13.09 -5.36
CA ASP A 583 24.99 11.90 -6.17
C ASP A 583 26.19 10.95 -6.13
N ALA A 584 27.40 11.49 -6.31
CA ALA A 584 28.63 10.72 -6.23
C ALA A 584 28.81 10.10 -4.84
N MET A 585 28.55 10.85 -3.76
CA MET A 585 28.60 10.35 -2.39
C MET A 585 27.65 9.15 -2.19
N ILE A 586 26.40 9.26 -2.63
CA ILE A 586 25.42 8.18 -2.53
C ILE A 586 25.83 6.97 -3.40
N GLY A 587 26.31 7.23 -4.61
CA GLY A 587 26.85 6.21 -5.50
C GLY A 587 28.01 5.43 -4.89
N GLU A 588 28.96 6.09 -4.22
CA GLU A 588 30.06 5.42 -3.52
C GLU A 588 29.57 4.51 -2.40
N VAL A 589 28.55 4.94 -1.64
CA VAL A 589 27.96 4.13 -0.58
C VAL A 589 27.29 2.88 -1.15
N LEU A 590 26.53 3.01 -2.25
CA LEU A 590 25.89 1.88 -2.93
C LEU A 590 26.91 0.84 -3.44
N LYS A 591 28.02 1.29 -4.04
CA LYS A 591 29.09 0.42 -4.55
C LYS A 591 29.88 -0.30 -3.45
N SER A 592 29.88 0.24 -2.22
CA SER A 592 30.73 -0.25 -1.13
C SER A 592 30.23 -1.52 -0.44
N ASN A 593 29.08 -2.08 -0.85
CA ASN A 593 28.47 -3.29 -0.27
C ASN A 593 28.40 -3.27 1.28
N GLY A 594 28.18 -2.09 1.85
CA GLY A 594 28.01 -1.88 3.29
C GLY A 594 29.30 -1.94 4.13
N ASN A 595 30.48 -2.01 3.50
CA ASN A 595 31.74 -2.03 4.24
C ASN A 595 32.15 -0.60 4.67
N ALA A 596 32.02 -0.32 5.97
CA ALA A 596 32.30 1.00 6.54
C ALA A 596 33.71 1.54 6.24
N ARG A 597 34.74 0.69 6.16
CA ARG A 597 36.11 1.12 5.82
C ARG A 597 36.22 1.53 4.35
N VAL A 598 35.57 0.79 3.46
CA VAL A 598 35.52 1.09 2.02
C VAL A 598 34.76 2.39 1.80
N ILE A 599 33.58 2.55 2.43
CA ILE A 599 32.80 3.78 2.40
C ILE A 599 33.67 4.97 2.84
N LYS A 600 34.33 4.86 4.00
CA LYS A 600 35.19 5.94 4.52
C LYS A 600 36.31 6.32 3.55
N SER A 601 37.00 5.33 2.98
CA SER A 601 38.08 5.56 2.02
C SER A 601 37.57 6.20 0.72
N ALA A 602 36.42 5.74 0.20
CA ALA A 602 35.82 6.29 -1.00
C ALA A 602 35.38 7.75 -0.80
N LEU A 603 34.73 8.05 0.34
CA LEU A 603 34.31 9.40 0.68
C LEU A 603 35.49 10.35 0.95
N ASP A 604 36.58 9.86 1.54
CA ASP A 604 37.82 10.64 1.71
C ASP A 604 38.48 10.98 0.36
N SER A 605 38.45 10.06 -0.60
CA SER A 605 38.90 10.31 -1.97
C SER A 605 38.01 11.32 -2.69
N LEU A 606 36.68 11.14 -2.60
CA LEU A 606 35.70 12.06 -3.18
C LEU A 606 35.86 13.47 -2.61
N ALA A 607 36.16 13.61 -1.31
CA ALA A 607 36.36 14.92 -0.69
C ALA A 607 37.54 15.71 -1.28
N MET A 608 38.61 15.02 -1.74
CA MET A 608 39.72 15.69 -2.43
C MET A 608 39.30 16.17 -3.82
N GLN A 609 38.54 15.36 -4.56
CA GLN A 609 38.07 15.69 -5.90
C GLN A 609 37.00 16.81 -5.88
N ALA A 610 36.04 16.71 -4.96
CA ALA A 610 34.96 17.67 -4.79
C ALA A 610 35.49 19.08 -4.49
N GLY A 611 36.56 19.19 -3.69
CA GLY A 611 37.21 20.47 -3.44
C GLY A 611 37.77 21.12 -4.71
N GLY A 612 38.34 20.33 -5.63
CA GLY A 612 38.81 20.84 -6.93
C GLY A 612 37.65 21.23 -7.84
N PHE A 613 36.59 20.43 -7.90
CA PHE A 613 35.42 20.70 -8.75
C PHE A 613 34.67 21.97 -8.33
N LEU A 614 34.36 22.12 -7.04
CA LEU A 614 33.70 23.32 -6.51
C LEU A 614 34.58 24.58 -6.59
N SER A 615 35.89 24.44 -6.83
CA SER A 615 36.80 25.56 -7.11
C SER A 615 36.94 25.89 -8.61
N GLY A 616 36.13 25.27 -9.48
CA GLY A 616 36.11 25.55 -10.92
C GLY A 616 36.83 24.54 -11.82
N ASN A 617 37.22 23.36 -11.32
CA ASN A 617 37.84 22.32 -12.17
C ASN A 617 36.78 21.48 -12.90
N GLU A 618 36.40 21.91 -14.11
CA GLU A 618 35.39 21.25 -14.94
C GLU A 618 35.73 19.79 -15.29
N LYS A 619 37.02 19.47 -15.53
CA LYS A 619 37.44 18.09 -15.84
C LYS A 619 37.14 17.14 -14.67
N THR A 620 37.37 17.60 -13.44
CA THR A 620 37.01 16.83 -12.25
C THR A 620 35.49 16.69 -12.12
N GLY A 621 34.73 17.73 -12.45
CA GLY A 621 33.27 17.68 -12.51
C GLY A 621 32.73 16.61 -13.45
N VAL A 622 33.25 16.54 -14.68
CA VAL A 622 32.87 15.51 -15.67
C VAL A 622 33.16 14.10 -15.15
N THR A 623 34.31 13.90 -14.49
CA THR A 623 34.65 12.61 -13.87
C THR A 623 33.66 12.25 -12.78
N ILE A 624 33.39 13.16 -11.83
CA ILE A 624 32.43 12.94 -10.73
C ILE A 624 31.05 12.59 -11.28
N ALA A 625 30.53 13.35 -12.24
CA ALA A 625 29.23 13.09 -12.84
C ALA A 625 29.16 11.73 -13.54
N THR A 626 30.22 11.35 -14.25
CA THR A 626 30.30 10.05 -14.95
C THR A 626 30.35 8.89 -13.97
N GLU A 627 31.13 9.00 -12.90
CA GLU A 627 31.27 7.98 -11.88
C GLU A 627 29.99 7.83 -11.04
N ALA A 628 29.33 8.96 -10.71
CA ALA A 628 28.04 8.98 -10.02
C ALA A 628 26.96 8.26 -10.84
N ARG A 629 26.82 8.59 -12.13
CA ARG A 629 25.87 7.94 -13.04
C ARG A 629 26.05 6.42 -13.07
N LYS A 630 27.31 5.96 -13.22
CA LYS A 630 27.62 4.52 -13.20
C LYS A 630 27.29 3.88 -11.84
N ALA A 631 27.58 4.58 -10.76
CA ALA A 631 27.39 4.07 -9.41
C ALA A 631 25.91 3.95 -9.03
N LEU A 632 25.10 4.92 -9.40
CA LEU A 632 23.66 4.94 -9.11
C LEU A 632 22.89 3.87 -9.92
N SER A 633 23.45 3.43 -11.06
CA SER A 633 22.95 2.33 -11.88
C SER A 633 23.45 0.93 -11.48
N VAL A 634 24.19 0.81 -10.37
CA VAL A 634 24.73 -0.51 -9.94
C VAL A 634 23.60 -1.53 -9.71
N ASP A 635 23.82 -2.77 -10.15
CA ASP A 635 22.89 -3.90 -10.09
C ASP A 635 21.52 -3.68 -10.75
N LEU A 636 21.36 -2.64 -11.58
CA LEU A 636 20.16 -2.47 -12.41
C LEU A 636 20.31 -3.24 -13.72
N PRO A 637 19.24 -3.90 -14.22
CA PRO A 637 19.20 -4.45 -15.57
C PRO A 637 19.53 -3.40 -16.63
N GLU A 638 20.14 -3.84 -17.73
CA GLU A 638 20.47 -2.96 -18.87
C GLU A 638 19.18 -2.34 -19.44
N GLY A 639 19.16 -1.01 -19.57
CA GLY A 639 17.98 -0.25 -20.03
C GLY A 639 17.06 0.27 -18.94
N ASN A 640 17.22 -0.14 -17.67
CA ASN A 640 16.45 0.45 -16.57
C ASN A 640 16.91 1.90 -16.28
N PRO A 641 15.99 2.79 -15.89
CA PRO A 641 16.34 4.14 -15.50
C PRO A 641 17.28 4.13 -14.29
N GLN A 642 18.27 5.02 -14.30
CA GLN A 642 19.15 5.25 -13.17
C GLN A 642 18.33 5.64 -11.93
N ARG A 643 18.75 5.19 -10.74
CA ARG A 643 18.16 5.66 -9.48
C ARG A 643 18.32 7.18 -9.35
N THR A 644 17.30 7.84 -8.85
CA THR A 644 17.26 9.29 -8.64
C THR A 644 17.20 9.62 -7.15
N PRO A 645 18.35 9.81 -6.47
CA PRO A 645 18.38 10.22 -5.07
C PRO A 645 17.62 11.54 -4.86
N HIS A 646 16.86 11.62 -3.77
CA HIS A 646 16.26 12.88 -3.35
C HIS A 646 17.10 13.51 -2.23
N HIS A 647 17.89 14.53 -2.59
CA HIS A 647 18.72 15.28 -1.65
C HIS A 647 17.91 16.37 -0.93
N TRP A 648 17.12 15.97 0.07
CA TRP A 648 16.20 16.82 0.83
C TRP A 648 16.67 18.26 1.13
N PRO A 649 17.86 18.50 1.74
CA PRO A 649 18.33 19.86 2.05
C PRO A 649 18.78 20.66 0.83
N LEU A 650 18.94 20.04 -0.35
CA LEU A 650 19.24 20.71 -1.63
C LEU A 650 17.96 21.00 -2.43
N GLU A 651 17.00 20.09 -2.37
CA GLU A 651 15.70 20.21 -3.05
C GLU A 651 14.77 21.22 -2.34
N TYR A 652 14.78 21.21 -1.00
CA TYR A 652 13.97 22.08 -0.14
C TYR A 652 14.83 22.85 0.87
N PRO A 653 15.83 23.63 0.44
CA PRO A 653 16.80 24.24 1.34
C PRO A 653 16.12 25.16 2.37
N GLU A 654 15.03 25.82 2.01
CA GLU A 654 14.26 26.68 2.91
C GLU A 654 13.51 25.95 4.04
N VAL A 655 13.27 24.64 3.90
CA VAL A 655 12.68 23.80 4.96
C VAL A 655 13.75 23.44 5.98
N PHE A 656 14.97 23.14 5.52
CA PHE A 656 16.05 22.60 6.33
C PHE A 656 17.03 23.66 6.85
N GLN A 657 17.11 24.83 6.21
CA GLN A 657 18.00 25.94 6.56
C GLN A 657 17.23 27.08 7.22
N ARG A 658 16.43 26.71 8.21
CA ARG A 658 15.76 27.60 9.17
C ARG A 658 16.11 27.16 10.60
N GLU A 659 15.79 27.98 11.58
CA GLU A 659 15.92 27.59 12.98
C GLU A 659 15.07 26.33 13.25
N ASN A 660 15.66 25.30 13.88
CA ASN A 660 15.01 23.99 14.05
C ASN A 660 14.46 23.46 12.71
N GLY A 661 15.34 23.32 11.70
CA GLY A 661 15.00 22.93 10.33
C GLY A 661 14.34 21.56 10.22
N GLY A 662 13.48 21.41 9.21
CA GLY A 662 12.63 20.23 8.97
C GLY A 662 11.16 20.62 8.80
N PHE A 663 10.32 19.66 8.41
CA PHE A 663 8.89 19.88 8.18
C PHE A 663 8.10 20.06 9.49
N ASP A 664 7.07 20.90 9.44
CA ASP A 664 6.13 21.17 10.53
C ASP A 664 5.21 19.98 10.80
N ALA A 665 4.78 19.31 9.73
CA ALA A 665 4.11 18.03 9.82
C ALA A 665 4.38 17.15 8.60
N ILE A 666 4.23 15.85 8.78
CA ILE A 666 4.23 14.88 7.69
C ILE A 666 2.97 14.03 7.76
N VAL A 667 2.29 13.87 6.63
CA VAL A 667 1.12 12.99 6.46
C VAL A 667 1.37 12.10 5.25
N THR A 668 1.23 10.77 5.38
CA THR A 668 1.63 9.87 4.28
C THR A 668 1.05 8.46 4.36
N ASN A 669 0.87 7.80 3.22
CA ASN A 669 0.65 6.35 3.11
C ASN A 669 1.92 5.72 2.46
N PRO A 670 2.94 5.37 3.26
CA PRO A 670 4.19 4.84 2.71
C PRO A 670 3.99 3.40 2.18
N PRO A 671 4.79 2.95 1.20
CA PRO A 671 4.67 1.62 0.63
C PRO A 671 5.02 0.47 1.60
N PHE A 672 4.28 -0.63 1.53
CA PHE A 672 4.44 -1.82 2.39
C PHE A 672 5.11 -2.98 1.63
N ALA A 673 6.44 -2.98 1.49
CA ALA A 673 7.20 -4.08 0.88
C ALA A 673 8.06 -4.86 1.89
N GLU A 674 8.12 -6.19 1.75
CA GLU A 674 8.97 -7.10 2.53
C GLU A 674 9.78 -8.04 1.62
N GLY A 675 11.10 -8.19 1.85
CA GLY A 675 11.85 -9.36 1.37
C GLY A 675 13.01 -9.13 0.41
N GLU A 676 13.16 -10.06 -0.55
CA GLU A 676 14.26 -10.12 -1.55
C GLU A 676 14.07 -9.13 -2.71
N VAL A 677 13.06 -8.25 -2.62
CA VAL A 677 12.65 -7.27 -3.65
C VAL A 677 13.77 -6.29 -4.03
N PHE A 678 14.70 -6.01 -3.12
CA PHE A 678 15.79 -5.05 -3.35
C PHE A 678 17.07 -5.72 -3.88
N ALA A 679 17.80 -5.05 -4.76
CA ALA A 679 19.16 -5.46 -5.12
C ALA A 679 20.10 -5.48 -3.90
N ASP A 680 21.20 -6.24 -3.96
CA ASP A 680 22.16 -6.36 -2.85
C ASP A 680 22.82 -5.03 -2.48
N SER A 681 23.16 -4.19 -3.48
CA SER A 681 23.62 -2.82 -3.26
C SER A 681 22.64 -1.98 -2.46
N MET A 682 21.34 -2.02 -2.79
CA MET A 682 20.29 -1.30 -2.05
C MET A 682 20.13 -1.80 -0.62
N ARG A 683 20.13 -3.13 -0.42
CA ARG A 683 20.10 -3.71 0.93
C ARG A 683 21.28 -3.24 1.77
N SER A 684 22.46 -3.17 1.15
CA SER A 684 23.69 -2.74 1.82
C SER A 684 23.67 -1.25 2.14
N TYR A 685 23.18 -0.41 1.22
CA TYR A 685 22.95 1.01 1.46
C TYR A 685 22.02 1.23 2.66
N PHE A 686 20.88 0.54 2.71
CA PHE A 686 19.95 0.67 3.85
C PHE A 686 20.61 0.30 5.17
N LYS A 687 21.37 -0.80 5.22
CA LYS A 687 22.13 -1.20 6.41
C LYS A 687 23.14 -0.15 6.89
N SER A 688 23.78 0.55 5.96
CA SER A 688 24.76 1.59 6.30
C SER A 688 24.13 2.92 6.70
N CYS A 689 22.90 3.22 6.25
CA CYS A 689 22.31 4.54 6.40
C CYS A 689 21.17 4.61 7.41
N TYR A 690 20.61 3.47 7.80
CA TYR A 690 19.43 3.40 8.66
C TYR A 690 19.71 2.58 9.92
N ALA A 691 19.47 3.18 11.08
CA ALA A 691 19.63 2.53 12.38
C ALA A 691 18.74 1.29 12.53
N VAL A 692 17.54 1.31 11.93
CA VAL A 692 16.63 0.15 11.96
C VAL A 692 17.22 -1.10 11.27
N GLN A 693 18.28 -0.96 10.48
CA GLN A 693 18.97 -2.04 9.76
C GLN A 693 20.40 -2.34 10.28
N ALA A 694 20.93 -1.58 11.24
CA ALA A 694 22.37 -1.54 11.55
C ALA A 694 22.93 -2.74 12.37
N GLU A 695 22.16 -3.79 12.64
CA GLU A 695 22.57 -4.88 13.55
C GLU A 695 21.95 -6.25 13.18
N ASP A 696 22.58 -7.36 13.60
CA ASP A 696 21.99 -8.72 13.53
C ASP A 696 20.79 -8.88 14.49
N ASN A 697 19.86 -9.77 14.15
CA ASN A 697 18.69 -10.07 14.97
C ASN A 697 19.04 -10.96 16.19
N ALA A 698 18.18 -10.92 17.21
CA ALA A 698 18.32 -11.51 18.56
C ALA A 698 18.54 -13.04 18.70
N ILE A 699 19.01 -13.76 17.67
CA ILE A 699 19.23 -15.22 17.69
C ILE A 699 20.63 -15.61 17.16
N GLY A 700 21.48 -14.65 16.76
CA GLY A 700 22.85 -14.97 16.33
C GLY A 700 22.93 -15.88 15.09
N LYS A 701 21.85 -15.99 14.30
CA LYS A 701 21.85 -16.67 13.00
C LYS A 701 22.01 -15.64 11.88
N PRO A 702 23.02 -15.78 11.00
CA PRO A 702 23.13 -14.95 9.80
C PRO A 702 22.11 -15.45 8.75
N ARG A 703 21.39 -14.48 8.16
CA ARG A 703 20.31 -14.54 7.16
C ARG A 703 18.85 -14.62 7.69
N THR A 704 18.03 -13.71 7.15
CA THR A 704 16.55 -13.71 7.00
C THR A 704 15.69 -12.65 7.73
N SER A 705 16.21 -11.58 8.33
CA SER A 705 15.37 -10.37 8.47
C SER A 705 15.19 -9.72 7.11
N LYS A 706 14.05 -9.98 6.49
CA LYS A 706 13.58 -9.25 5.31
C LYS A 706 13.58 -7.75 5.64
N ILE A 707 14.17 -6.92 4.78
CA ILE A 707 14.04 -5.46 4.92
C ILE A 707 12.56 -5.11 4.79
N ASN A 708 12.09 -4.25 5.70
CA ASN A 708 10.72 -3.80 5.71
C ASN A 708 10.66 -2.30 5.39
N LEU A 709 9.97 -1.97 4.30
CA LEU A 709 9.99 -0.62 3.74
C LEU A 709 9.33 0.41 4.66
N VAL A 710 8.22 0.06 5.33
CA VAL A 710 7.54 0.97 6.28
C VAL A 710 8.46 1.39 7.42
N THR A 711 9.35 0.50 7.84
CA THR A 711 10.29 0.76 8.93
C THR A 711 11.40 1.73 8.52
N LEU A 712 11.86 1.65 7.26
CA LEU A 712 12.79 2.63 6.68
C LEU A 712 12.12 4.00 6.52
N PHE A 713 10.86 4.02 6.07
CA PHE A 713 10.08 5.25 5.98
C PHE A 713 9.94 5.89 7.36
N VAL A 714 9.49 5.17 8.39
CA VAL A 714 9.35 5.72 9.75
C VAL A 714 10.63 6.40 10.25
N GLU A 715 11.80 5.79 10.07
CA GLU A 715 13.07 6.43 10.43
C GLU A 715 13.34 7.69 9.58
N ARG A 716 13.06 7.64 8.28
CA ARG A 716 13.17 8.80 7.39
C ARG A 716 12.21 9.93 7.81
N LEU A 717 10.93 9.65 8.09
CA LEU A 717 9.95 10.65 8.52
C LEU A 717 10.45 11.41 9.76
N LEU A 718 10.96 10.68 10.75
CA LEU A 718 11.52 11.27 11.98
C LEU A 718 12.76 12.14 11.71
N SER A 719 13.53 11.81 10.67
CA SER A 719 14.72 12.59 10.29
C SER A 719 14.42 13.87 9.50
N LEU A 720 13.24 13.94 8.86
CA LEU A 720 12.82 15.06 8.04
C LEU A 720 12.01 16.11 8.81
N CYS A 721 11.44 15.72 9.95
CA CYS A 721 10.67 16.61 10.81
C CYS A 721 11.54 17.42 11.77
N ARG A 722 11.07 18.62 12.10
CA ARG A 722 11.63 19.40 13.20
C ARG A 722 11.17 18.91 14.58
N PHE A 723 11.71 19.49 15.64
CA PHE A 723 11.21 19.24 17.00
C PHE A 723 9.74 19.68 17.14
N GLY A 724 8.90 18.85 17.74
CA GLY A 724 7.50 19.16 18.04
C GLY A 724 6.50 18.83 16.92
N SER A 725 6.99 18.46 15.73
CA SER A 725 6.17 18.17 14.54
C SER A 725 5.18 17.02 14.73
N GLY A 726 4.03 17.10 14.06
CA GLY A 726 3.10 15.99 13.91
C GLY A 726 3.50 15.06 12.76
N ILE A 727 3.47 13.75 12.97
CA ILE A 727 3.70 12.75 11.91
C ILE A 727 2.54 11.76 11.93
N GLY A 728 1.73 11.77 10.87
CA GLY A 728 0.64 10.83 10.65
C GLY A 728 0.95 9.91 9.48
N PHE A 729 0.91 8.60 9.69
CA PHE A 729 1.18 7.65 8.61
C PHE A 729 0.35 6.39 8.70
N VAL A 730 0.06 5.79 7.56
CA VAL A 730 -0.56 4.46 7.48
C VAL A 730 0.50 3.38 7.63
N ALA A 731 0.20 2.31 8.35
CA ALA A 731 1.10 1.18 8.58
C ALA A 731 0.33 -0.15 8.59
N PRO A 732 0.98 -1.27 8.22
CA PRO A 732 0.39 -2.58 8.43
C PRO A 732 0.20 -2.84 9.93
N LYS A 733 -0.93 -3.41 10.37
CA LYS A 733 -1.17 -3.75 11.79
C LYS A 733 -0.04 -4.59 12.42
N PRO A 734 0.61 -5.53 11.69
CA PRO A 734 1.82 -6.19 12.17
C PRO A 734 2.92 -5.25 12.71
N PHE A 735 3.01 -4.01 12.23
CA PHE A 735 3.94 -3.00 12.75
C PHE A 735 3.80 -2.80 14.27
N LEU A 736 2.58 -2.87 14.80
CA LEU A 736 2.29 -2.62 16.21
C LEU A 736 2.76 -3.75 17.14
N ARG A 737 2.90 -4.99 16.65
CA ARG A 737 3.03 -6.16 17.53
C ARG A 737 4.12 -7.15 17.13
N ASN A 738 4.32 -7.35 15.83
CA ASN A 738 5.21 -8.39 15.35
C ASN A 738 6.68 -8.03 15.66
N GLU A 739 7.45 -9.01 16.14
CA GLU A 739 8.87 -8.86 16.52
C GLU A 739 9.75 -8.37 15.36
N ARG A 740 9.36 -8.61 14.10
CA ARG A 740 10.10 -8.12 12.92
C ARG A 740 10.13 -6.59 12.82
N TYR A 741 9.11 -5.93 13.36
CA TYR A 741 8.95 -4.48 13.35
C TYR A 741 9.43 -3.81 14.65
N TRP A 742 9.93 -4.60 15.61
CA TRP A 742 10.43 -4.13 16.89
C TRP A 742 11.35 -2.90 16.76
N ARG A 743 12.36 -2.97 15.89
CA ARG A 743 13.32 -1.86 15.71
C ARG A 743 12.65 -0.60 15.18
N GLY A 744 11.68 -0.74 14.27
CA GLY A 744 10.89 0.37 13.79
C GLY A 744 10.12 1.04 14.93
N ARG A 745 9.43 0.26 15.77
CA ARG A 745 8.75 0.78 16.97
C ARG A 745 9.73 1.43 17.95
N MET A 746 10.88 0.80 18.20
CA MET A 746 11.91 1.31 19.11
C MET A 746 12.44 2.67 18.65
N VAL A 747 12.89 2.79 17.40
CA VAL A 747 13.40 4.06 16.84
C VAL A 747 12.31 5.13 16.83
N MET A 748 11.08 4.76 16.48
CA MET A 748 9.93 5.67 16.53
C MET A 748 9.73 6.24 17.93
N LEU A 749 9.68 5.38 18.95
CA LEU A 749 9.35 5.77 20.32
C LEU A 749 10.54 6.41 21.07
N GLN A 750 11.77 6.23 20.58
CA GLN A 750 12.94 6.98 21.06
C GLN A 750 12.94 8.45 20.60
N ARG A 751 12.33 8.75 19.43
CA ARG A 751 12.37 10.08 18.82
C ARG A 751 11.01 10.80 18.81
N ALA A 752 9.93 10.08 19.06
CA ALA A 752 8.58 10.61 19.06
C ALA A 752 7.71 9.98 20.16
N SER A 753 6.69 10.73 20.60
CA SER A 753 5.63 10.21 21.47
C SER A 753 4.47 9.73 20.62
N LEU A 754 3.96 8.52 20.90
CA LEU A 754 2.73 8.03 20.31
C LEU A 754 1.55 8.90 20.79
N TYR A 755 0.76 9.43 19.86
CA TYR A 755 -0.37 10.31 20.15
C TYR A 755 -1.70 9.60 19.93
N LYS A 756 -1.89 9.00 18.75
CA LYS A 756 -3.16 8.36 18.37
C LYS A 756 -2.96 7.20 17.42
N ILE A 757 -3.81 6.18 17.51
CA ILE A 757 -3.93 5.08 16.55
C ILE A 757 -5.35 5.01 16.04
N PHE A 758 -5.51 5.01 14.73
CA PHE A 758 -6.76 4.69 14.06
C PHE A 758 -6.73 3.20 13.68
N ASN A 759 -7.57 2.41 14.34
CA ASN A 759 -7.76 1.00 14.02
C ASN A 759 -8.74 0.87 12.85
N LEU A 760 -8.29 0.21 11.79
CA LEU A 760 -9.05 0.03 10.55
C LEU A 760 -9.61 -1.40 10.47
N PRO A 761 -10.81 -1.59 9.88
CA PRO A 761 -11.32 -2.91 9.52
C PRO A 761 -10.36 -3.68 8.60
N SER A 762 -10.43 -5.02 8.63
CA SER A 762 -9.53 -5.89 7.86
C SER A 762 -9.65 -5.73 6.34
N ASN A 763 -10.82 -5.31 5.85
CA ASN A 763 -11.13 -5.08 4.45
C ASN A 763 -11.18 -3.58 4.06
N TYR A 764 -10.62 -2.68 4.89
CA TYR A 764 -10.71 -1.23 4.63
C TYR A 764 -10.02 -0.83 3.31
N PHE A 765 -8.94 -1.52 2.94
CA PHE A 765 -8.36 -1.46 1.61
C PHE A 765 -8.69 -2.76 0.86
N ARG A 766 -9.88 -2.86 0.24
CA ARG A 766 -10.37 -4.11 -0.39
C ARG A 766 -9.43 -4.69 -1.45
N SER A 767 -8.65 -3.83 -2.13
CA SER A 767 -7.64 -4.23 -3.13
C SER A 767 -6.34 -4.75 -2.52
N ALA A 768 -6.14 -4.58 -1.20
CA ALA A 768 -4.96 -5.04 -0.46
C ALA A 768 -5.32 -6.20 0.48
N SER A 769 -4.48 -7.23 0.52
CA SER A 769 -4.66 -8.38 1.43
C SER A 769 -4.05 -8.16 2.82
N VAL A 770 -3.75 -6.90 3.20
CA VAL A 770 -2.98 -6.56 4.40
C VAL A 770 -3.85 -5.73 5.34
N GLU A 771 -3.98 -6.18 6.58
CA GLU A 771 -4.64 -5.39 7.61
C GLU A 771 -3.79 -4.17 7.99
N THR A 772 -4.44 -3.00 8.08
CA THR A 772 -3.76 -1.71 8.27
C THR A 772 -4.28 -0.97 9.50
N CYS A 773 -3.49 0.01 9.94
CA CYS A 773 -3.84 1.01 10.93
C CYS A 773 -3.21 2.34 10.50
N ALA A 774 -3.68 3.46 11.04
CA ALA A 774 -2.95 4.72 10.95
C ALA A 774 -2.41 5.12 12.31
N ILE A 775 -1.20 5.64 12.34
CA ILE A 775 -0.46 5.99 13.54
C ILE A 775 -0.12 7.48 13.46
N VAL A 776 -0.45 8.22 14.50
CA VAL A 776 -0.04 9.61 14.67
C VAL A 776 0.92 9.70 15.86
N VAL A 777 2.10 10.24 15.61
CA VAL A 777 3.14 10.51 16.61
C VAL A 777 3.52 11.98 16.60
N ARG A 778 4.07 12.45 17.73
CA ARG A 778 4.65 13.80 17.84
C ARG A 778 6.15 13.71 18.06
N SER A 779 6.92 14.33 17.17
CA SER A 779 8.38 14.42 17.27
C SER A 779 8.74 15.10 18.60
N ASN A 780 9.52 14.41 19.42
CA ASN A 780 9.99 14.92 20.70
C ASN A 780 11.31 14.24 21.08
N PRO A 781 12.45 14.73 20.54
CA PRO A 781 13.75 14.31 21.02
C PRO A 781 13.94 14.78 22.47
N GLY A 782 13.70 13.90 23.44
CA GLY A 782 14.09 14.15 24.84
C GLY A 782 13.14 13.73 25.96
N LYS A 783 12.17 12.82 25.77
CA LYS A 783 11.37 12.36 26.92
C LYS A 783 12.13 11.42 27.86
N SER A 784 12.22 11.88 29.10
CA SER A 784 12.66 11.19 30.33
C SER A 784 11.56 10.35 31.01
N SER A 785 10.32 10.38 30.51
CA SER A 785 9.18 9.68 31.12
C SER A 785 9.16 8.21 30.72
N THR A 786 9.19 7.30 31.70
CA THR A 786 9.08 5.85 31.47
C THR A 786 7.72 5.43 30.92
N VAL A 787 6.65 6.23 31.11
CA VAL A 787 5.28 5.90 30.68
C VAL A 787 4.65 7.04 29.87
N GLY A 788 3.97 6.69 28.77
CA GLY A 788 3.13 7.59 27.96
C GLY A 788 1.70 7.11 27.83
N SER A 789 0.86 7.95 27.23
CA SER A 789 -0.54 7.64 26.90
C SER A 789 -0.83 7.96 25.44
N TYR A 790 -1.74 7.21 24.85
CA TYR A 790 -2.24 7.41 23.49
C TYR A 790 -3.73 7.04 23.42
N GLU A 791 -4.41 7.45 22.36
CA GLU A 791 -5.81 7.11 22.12
C GLU A 791 -5.93 6.13 20.94
N VAL A 792 -6.88 5.20 21.04
CA VAL A 792 -7.26 4.31 19.96
C VAL A 792 -8.66 4.68 19.49
N ILE A 793 -8.82 4.93 18.19
CA ILE A 793 -10.11 5.21 17.57
C ILE A 793 -10.41 4.11 16.56
N ASN A 794 -11.55 3.45 16.69
CA ASN A 794 -12.04 2.54 15.66
C ASN A 794 -12.75 3.37 14.59
N ILE A 795 -12.29 3.35 13.34
CA ILE A 795 -12.92 4.18 12.28
C ILE A 795 -14.37 3.77 12.00
N ALA A 796 -14.75 2.51 12.23
CA ALA A 796 -16.13 2.07 12.14
C ALA A 796 -17.05 2.69 13.22
N SER A 797 -16.47 3.14 14.35
CA SER A 797 -17.19 3.73 15.49
C SER A 797 -16.40 4.94 16.04
N PRO A 798 -16.28 6.04 15.27
CA PRO A 798 -15.30 7.09 15.52
C PRO A 798 -15.58 7.92 16.79
N HIS A 799 -16.78 7.81 17.36
CA HIS A 799 -17.19 8.56 18.55
C HIS A 799 -16.59 8.05 19.87
N VAL A 800 -15.89 6.91 19.85
CA VAL A 800 -15.30 6.31 21.06
C VAL A 800 -13.77 6.30 20.93
N ALA A 801 -13.12 7.26 21.59
CA ALA A 801 -11.69 7.22 21.81
C ALA A 801 -11.38 6.38 23.05
N ILE A 802 -10.63 5.30 22.88
CA ILE A 802 -10.21 4.40 23.95
C ILE A 802 -8.82 4.86 24.41
N PRO A 803 -8.68 5.41 25.63
CA PRO A 803 -7.36 5.77 26.15
C PRO A 803 -6.53 4.51 26.38
N ALA A 804 -5.22 4.59 26.16
CA ALA A 804 -4.28 3.49 26.36
C ALA A 804 -2.96 4.03 26.94
N ARG A 805 -2.19 3.15 27.58
CA ARG A 805 -0.89 3.46 28.19
C ARG A 805 0.22 2.67 27.52
N LEU A 806 1.41 3.27 27.50
CA LEU A 806 2.61 2.72 26.88
C LEU A 806 3.79 2.87 27.83
N ASP A 807 4.50 1.78 28.13
CA ASP A 807 5.76 1.81 28.87
C ASP A 807 6.94 1.91 27.88
N TYR A 808 7.55 3.10 27.81
CA TYR A 808 8.71 3.37 26.95
C TYR A 808 9.99 2.67 27.44
N SER A 809 10.08 2.24 28.69
CA SER A 809 11.26 1.56 29.20
C SER A 809 11.31 0.09 28.76
N ALA A 810 10.14 -0.56 28.67
CA ALA A 810 10.01 -1.93 28.20
C ALA A 810 10.43 -2.08 26.73
N ILE A 811 10.23 -1.07 25.89
CA ILE A 811 10.61 -1.12 24.47
C ILE A 811 12.12 -0.98 24.20
N LEU A 812 12.96 -0.81 25.22
CA LEU A 812 14.41 -0.87 25.03
C LEU A 812 14.97 -2.28 25.27
N SER A 813 14.22 -3.14 25.97
CA SER A 813 14.71 -4.43 26.47
C SER A 813 13.89 -5.63 26.00
N ASP A 814 12.61 -5.47 25.64
CA ASP A 814 11.71 -6.56 25.26
C ASP A 814 11.33 -6.54 23.77
N LYS A 815 12.02 -7.32 22.94
CA LYS A 815 11.71 -7.48 21.50
C LYS A 815 10.28 -7.92 21.18
N HIS A 816 9.54 -8.46 22.15
CA HIS A 816 8.15 -8.88 22.03
C HIS A 816 7.16 -7.78 22.45
N PHE A 817 7.64 -6.58 22.78
CA PHE A 817 6.81 -5.44 23.14
C PHE A 817 5.79 -5.12 22.04
N THR A 818 4.53 -5.00 22.46
CA THR A 818 3.40 -4.71 21.58
C THR A 818 2.73 -3.39 21.95
N ILE A 819 2.34 -2.63 20.94
CA ILE A 819 1.43 -1.50 21.07
C ILE A 819 0.02 -2.06 20.90
N ARG A 820 -0.84 -1.86 21.90
CA ARG A 820 -2.15 -2.51 21.98
C ARG A 820 -3.26 -1.62 21.43
N ILE A 821 -4.23 -2.21 20.74
CA ILE A 821 -5.41 -1.49 20.19
C ILE A 821 -6.75 -2.05 20.69
N GLU A 822 -6.78 -3.21 21.35
CA GLU A 822 -8.03 -3.92 21.68
C GLU A 822 -8.50 -3.78 23.13
N SER A 823 -7.74 -3.12 24.01
CA SER A 823 -8.00 -3.20 25.45
C SER A 823 -8.06 -1.81 26.08
N SER A 824 -9.18 -1.52 26.73
CA SER A 824 -9.31 -0.36 27.60
C SER A 824 -8.33 -0.45 28.79
N PRO A 825 -7.99 0.68 29.45
CA PRO A 825 -7.07 0.66 30.58
C PRO A 825 -7.50 -0.32 31.70
N PRO A 826 -8.80 -0.42 32.07
CA PRO A 826 -9.24 -1.43 33.05
C PRO A 826 -8.95 -2.88 32.65
N ILE A 827 -9.09 -3.23 31.37
CA ILE A 827 -8.76 -4.57 30.86
C ILE A 827 -7.26 -4.83 30.97
N LEU A 828 -6.43 -3.85 30.62
CA LEU A 828 -4.97 -3.96 30.72
C LEU A 828 -4.48 -4.08 32.16
N ASP A 829 -5.09 -3.32 33.07
CA ASP A 829 -4.79 -3.37 34.49
C ASP A 829 -5.15 -4.75 35.06
N LEU A 830 -6.32 -5.30 34.70
CA LEU A 830 -6.72 -6.65 35.08
C LEU A 830 -5.75 -7.72 34.55
N ILE A 831 -5.39 -7.66 33.26
CA ILE A 831 -4.45 -8.62 32.65
C ILE A 831 -3.07 -8.56 33.32
N THR A 832 -2.59 -7.35 33.62
CA THR A 832 -1.29 -7.14 34.25
C THR A 832 -1.30 -7.65 35.69
N ARG A 833 -2.38 -7.36 36.43
CA ARG A 833 -2.61 -7.88 37.78
C ARG A 833 -2.64 -9.41 37.79
N LEU A 834 -3.43 -10.02 36.90
CA LEU A 834 -3.52 -11.47 36.76
C LEU A 834 -2.16 -12.11 36.45
N ALA A 835 -1.36 -11.51 35.58
CA ALA A 835 -0.02 -12.02 35.26
C ALA A 835 0.96 -11.86 36.44
N ALA A 836 0.85 -10.80 37.25
CA ALA A 836 1.75 -10.52 38.37
C ALA A 836 1.43 -11.35 39.63
N GLU A 837 0.14 -11.51 39.94
CA GLU A 837 -0.33 -12.18 41.17
C GLU A 837 -0.30 -13.71 41.06
N ASN A 838 -0.29 -14.26 39.85
CA ASN A 838 -0.36 -15.70 39.60
C ASN A 838 1.00 -16.29 39.16
N GLY A 839 1.07 -17.63 39.09
CA GLY A 839 2.11 -18.34 38.35
C GLY A 839 1.66 -18.55 36.90
N VAL A 840 2.41 -19.33 36.12
CA VAL A 840 2.00 -19.71 34.76
C VAL A 840 1.61 -21.19 34.70
N LEU A 841 0.75 -21.58 33.76
CA LEU A 841 0.33 -22.98 33.60
C LEU A 841 1.53 -23.94 33.50
N SER A 842 2.61 -23.53 32.83
CA SER A 842 3.81 -24.37 32.70
C SER A 842 4.55 -24.64 34.01
N ASP A 843 4.23 -23.96 35.10
CA ASP A 843 4.80 -24.27 36.42
C ASP A 843 4.23 -25.58 36.97
N PHE A 844 2.93 -25.81 36.76
CA PHE A 844 2.15 -26.91 37.36
C PHE A 844 1.82 -28.05 36.38
N TYR A 845 1.68 -27.73 35.09
CA TYR A 845 1.26 -28.66 34.05
C TYR A 845 2.35 -28.80 32.97
N GLU A 846 2.43 -29.98 32.38
CA GLU A 846 3.15 -30.14 31.11
C GLU A 846 2.19 -29.95 29.95
N THR A 847 2.69 -29.37 28.87
CA THR A 847 1.94 -29.24 27.61
C THR A 847 2.81 -29.67 26.44
N ARG A 848 2.26 -30.55 25.59
CA ARG A 848 2.92 -31.14 24.41
C ARG A 848 2.01 -31.03 23.20
N ASP A 849 2.58 -30.81 22.02
CA ASP A 849 1.81 -30.90 20.76
C ASP A 849 1.45 -32.36 20.45
N GLY A 850 0.31 -32.54 19.79
CA GLY A 850 -0.06 -33.79 19.15
C GLY A 850 0.90 -34.18 18.02
N ILE A 851 0.70 -35.39 17.49
CA ILE A 851 1.64 -36.03 16.57
C ILE A 851 1.50 -35.41 15.18
N ASN A 852 2.61 -34.90 14.62
CA ASN A 852 2.62 -34.40 13.25
C ASN A 852 2.90 -35.56 12.28
N PRO A 853 1.92 -35.99 11.47
CA PRO A 853 2.08 -37.10 10.54
C PRO A 853 2.90 -36.73 9.29
N GLY A 854 3.42 -35.50 9.22
CA GLY A 854 4.22 -35.00 8.09
C GLY A 854 3.37 -34.37 6.97
N ARG A 855 3.97 -34.27 5.78
CA ARG A 855 3.38 -33.65 4.58
C ARG A 855 2.11 -34.40 4.16
N ARG A 856 1.13 -33.69 3.59
CA ARG A 856 -0.20 -34.23 3.19
C ARG A 856 -0.08 -35.53 2.39
N ASP A 857 0.93 -35.62 1.53
CA ASP A 857 1.20 -36.73 0.62
C ASP A 857 1.68 -38.00 1.34
N PHE A 858 2.17 -37.93 2.59
CA PHE A 858 2.62 -39.10 3.37
C PHE A 858 1.60 -39.58 4.41
N ARG A 859 0.66 -38.70 4.79
CA ARG A 859 -0.36 -38.97 5.81
C ARG A 859 -1.18 -40.27 5.57
N PRO A 860 -1.52 -40.67 4.33
CA PRO A 860 -2.33 -41.86 4.12
C PRO A 860 -1.66 -43.19 4.52
N ILE A 861 -0.32 -43.27 4.54
CA ILE A 861 0.43 -44.45 5.04
C ILE A 861 0.41 -44.51 6.57
N PHE A 862 0.25 -43.36 7.21
CA PHE A 862 0.37 -43.20 8.66
C PHE A 862 -0.96 -43.37 9.40
N LEU A 863 -2.07 -43.20 8.69
CA LEU A 863 -3.43 -43.25 9.20
C LEU A 863 -4.23 -44.31 8.45
N GLY A 864 -5.09 -45.03 9.16
CA GLY A 864 -5.88 -46.10 8.58
C GLY A 864 -7.02 -46.54 9.48
N HIS A 865 -7.69 -47.61 9.09
CA HIS A 865 -8.78 -48.21 9.86
C HIS A 865 -8.55 -49.71 10.07
N LYS A 866 -9.23 -50.28 11.06
CA LYS A 866 -9.18 -51.71 11.33
C LYS A 866 -10.27 -52.43 10.55
N GLU A 867 -9.89 -53.41 9.73
CA GLU A 867 -10.81 -54.31 9.04
C GLU A 867 -10.45 -55.77 9.40
N GLY A 868 -11.31 -56.41 10.20
CA GLY A 868 -11.02 -57.73 10.77
C GLY A 868 -9.78 -57.72 11.67
N ASN A 869 -8.77 -58.52 11.33
CA ASN A 869 -7.47 -58.59 12.02
C ASN A 869 -6.35 -57.81 11.30
N ARG A 870 -6.72 -56.91 10.38
CA ARG A 870 -5.76 -56.13 9.60
C ARG A 870 -5.94 -54.63 9.81
N PHE A 871 -4.84 -53.90 9.74
CA PHE A 871 -4.82 -52.45 9.59
C PHE A 871 -4.77 -52.11 8.10
N ILE A 872 -5.69 -51.26 7.66
CA ILE A 872 -5.81 -50.81 6.27
C ILE A 872 -5.41 -49.33 6.22
N PRO A 873 -4.25 -48.98 5.63
CA PRO A 873 -3.87 -47.58 5.41
C PRO A 873 -4.90 -46.83 4.56
N ASN A 874 -5.01 -45.51 4.75
CA ASN A 874 -5.91 -44.67 3.97
C ASN A 874 -5.48 -44.58 2.48
N ALA A 875 -6.46 -44.42 1.59
CA ALA A 875 -6.22 -44.36 0.14
C ALA A 875 -5.62 -43.01 -0.33
N PHE A 876 -4.88 -43.03 -1.45
CA PHE A 876 -4.27 -41.87 -2.10
C PHE A 876 -5.11 -41.36 -3.28
N PRO A 877 -5.73 -40.17 -3.23
CA PRO A 877 -6.35 -39.58 -4.41
C PRO A 877 -5.28 -39.01 -5.35
N GLY A 878 -5.18 -39.51 -6.58
CA GLY A 878 -4.42 -38.87 -7.68
C GLY A 878 -2.90 -39.07 -7.70
N GLN A 879 -2.35 -40.03 -6.96
CA GLN A 879 -0.90 -40.32 -6.95
C GLN A 879 -0.62 -41.83 -7.06
N GLU A 880 -0.65 -42.38 -8.27
CA GLU A 880 -0.42 -43.82 -8.53
C GLU A 880 0.98 -44.31 -8.11
N ARG A 881 1.96 -43.40 -8.05
CA ARG A 881 3.38 -43.70 -7.76
C ARG A 881 3.66 -44.14 -6.31
N LEU A 882 2.75 -43.86 -5.37
CA LEU A 882 2.87 -44.22 -3.94
C LEU A 882 2.17 -45.54 -3.59
N LEU A 883 1.27 -46.03 -4.44
CA LEU A 883 0.51 -47.28 -4.23
C LEU A 883 1.40 -48.54 -4.28
N SER A 884 2.57 -48.45 -4.92
CA SER A 884 3.54 -49.55 -4.99
C SER A 884 4.51 -49.61 -3.80
N HIS A 885 4.40 -48.70 -2.82
CA HIS A 885 5.28 -48.68 -1.67
C HIS A 885 4.91 -49.77 -0.65
N PRO A 886 5.85 -50.55 -0.08
CA PRO A 886 5.53 -51.64 0.86
C PRO A 886 4.69 -51.20 2.07
N LEU A 887 4.92 -49.99 2.57
CA LEU A 887 4.17 -49.41 3.70
C LEU A 887 2.71 -49.04 3.38
N ALA A 888 2.30 -49.03 2.10
CA ALA A 888 0.91 -48.80 1.70
C ALA A 888 0.06 -50.09 1.70
N ALA A 889 0.68 -51.25 1.94
CA ALA A 889 -0.04 -52.52 2.01
C ALA A 889 -0.73 -52.72 3.38
N PRO A 890 -1.87 -53.43 3.42
CA PRO A 890 -2.47 -53.92 4.66
C PRO A 890 -1.50 -54.76 5.49
N GLU A 891 -1.53 -54.59 6.82
CA GLU A 891 -0.71 -55.37 7.75
C GLU A 891 -1.53 -55.96 8.90
N VAL A 892 -0.92 -56.81 9.73
CA VAL A 892 -1.59 -57.37 10.91
C VAL A 892 -1.84 -56.28 11.94
N PHE A 893 -3.07 -56.20 12.44
CA PHE A 893 -3.42 -55.22 13.46
C PHE A 893 -2.76 -55.60 14.79
N ASP A 894 -1.86 -54.74 15.26
CA ASP A 894 -1.17 -54.83 16.56
C ASP A 894 -1.58 -53.65 17.44
N THR A 895 -2.10 -53.91 18.64
CA THR A 895 -2.54 -52.88 19.60
C THR A 895 -1.39 -52.09 20.22
N GLU A 896 -0.15 -52.56 20.13
CA GLU A 896 1.03 -51.79 20.55
C GLU A 896 1.47 -50.80 19.47
N ILE A 897 1.22 -51.11 18.19
CA ILE A 897 1.61 -50.26 17.06
C ILE A 897 0.46 -49.35 16.61
N HIS A 898 -0.76 -49.87 16.55
CA HIS A 898 -1.93 -49.18 16.00
C HIS A 898 -2.74 -48.56 17.13
N GLN A 899 -2.51 -47.27 17.35
CA GLN A 899 -3.14 -46.52 18.44
C GLN A 899 -4.37 -45.76 17.95
N PRO A 900 -5.47 -45.72 18.71
CA PRO A 900 -6.63 -44.91 18.34
C PRO A 900 -6.23 -43.43 18.32
N THR A 901 -6.63 -42.71 17.27
CA THR A 901 -6.20 -41.33 17.03
C THR A 901 -7.35 -40.40 16.71
N ILE A 902 -7.16 -39.11 17.00
CA ILE A 902 -8.17 -38.07 16.86
C ILE A 902 -7.55 -36.74 16.42
N ASN A 903 -8.42 -35.82 15.99
CA ASN A 903 -8.14 -34.45 15.61
C ASN A 903 -8.96 -33.46 16.46
N GLY A 904 -8.61 -32.17 16.36
CA GLY A 904 -9.30 -31.11 17.09
C GLY A 904 -10.78 -30.93 16.74
N ARG A 905 -11.25 -31.50 15.63
CA ARG A 905 -12.69 -31.47 15.25
C ARG A 905 -13.52 -32.52 15.98
N ASP A 906 -12.88 -33.51 16.59
CA ASP A 906 -13.53 -34.70 17.14
C ASP A 906 -14.03 -34.50 18.58
N PHE A 907 -13.84 -33.30 19.14
CA PHE A 907 -14.33 -32.91 20.46
C PHE A 907 -14.65 -31.41 20.55
N ALA A 908 -15.41 -31.06 21.59
CA ALA A 908 -15.73 -29.69 21.97
C ALA A 908 -15.53 -29.50 23.49
N ALA A 909 -15.77 -28.29 24.00
CA ALA A 909 -15.54 -27.96 25.41
C ALA A 909 -16.35 -28.88 26.33
N TYR A 910 -15.66 -29.64 27.20
CA TYR A 910 -16.23 -30.67 28.09
C TYR A 910 -16.99 -31.82 27.42
N ILE A 911 -17.06 -31.88 26.08
CA ILE A 911 -17.76 -32.95 25.38
C ILE A 911 -16.80 -34.12 25.18
N ALA A 912 -17.27 -35.33 25.48
CA ALA A 912 -16.51 -36.56 25.26
C ALA A 912 -16.09 -36.69 23.79
N VAL A 913 -14.92 -37.28 23.58
CA VAL A 913 -14.33 -37.46 22.25
C VAL A 913 -15.19 -38.40 21.38
N THR A 914 -15.54 -37.95 20.18
CA THR A 914 -16.23 -38.76 19.18
C THR A 914 -15.22 -39.34 18.21
N TRP A 915 -14.79 -40.58 18.47
CA TRP A 915 -13.78 -41.26 17.65
C TRP A 915 -14.39 -41.91 16.40
N ASP A 916 -13.81 -41.65 15.23
CA ASP A 916 -14.31 -42.07 13.92
C ASP A 916 -13.82 -43.46 13.46
N GLY A 917 -13.10 -44.18 14.33
CA GLY A 917 -12.52 -45.48 14.01
C GLY A 917 -11.12 -45.43 13.39
N THR A 918 -10.53 -44.23 13.26
CA THR A 918 -9.18 -44.05 12.71
C THR A 918 -8.10 -44.47 13.70
N TYR A 919 -7.11 -45.20 13.20
CA TYR A 919 -5.91 -45.60 13.92
C TYR A 919 -4.66 -44.94 13.33
N LEU A 920 -3.73 -44.63 14.22
CA LEU A 920 -2.38 -44.15 13.93
C LEU A 920 -1.39 -45.30 13.99
N ARG A 921 -0.53 -45.41 12.98
CA ARG A 921 0.58 -46.36 12.97
C ARG A 921 1.79 -45.77 13.72
N TYR A 922 1.97 -46.14 14.99
CA TYR A 922 2.99 -45.61 15.91
C TYR A 922 4.21 -46.56 16.03
N THR A 923 5.10 -46.56 15.03
CA THR A 923 6.34 -47.37 15.04
C THR A 923 7.58 -46.53 14.73
N LYS A 924 8.74 -46.94 15.27
CA LYS A 924 10.04 -46.28 15.06
C LYS A 924 10.48 -46.31 13.60
N ASP A 925 10.04 -47.29 12.82
CA ASP A 925 10.36 -47.43 11.39
C ASP A 925 9.77 -46.30 10.53
N LEU A 926 8.80 -45.55 11.07
CA LEU A 926 8.19 -44.39 10.40
C LEU A 926 8.73 -43.04 10.91
N ALA A 927 9.59 -43.06 11.94
CA ALA A 927 10.26 -41.87 12.42
C ALA A 927 11.36 -41.40 11.44
N TYR A 928 11.82 -42.26 10.54
CA TYR A 928 12.76 -41.93 9.49
C TYR A 928 12.64 -42.91 8.31
N VAL A 929 12.20 -42.41 7.14
CA VAL A 929 12.15 -43.21 5.90
C VAL A 929 13.02 -42.52 4.84
N GLU A 930 14.15 -43.14 4.51
CA GLU A 930 15.22 -42.54 3.71
C GLU A 930 14.82 -42.31 2.23
N ASP A 931 13.94 -43.16 1.70
CA ASP A 931 13.49 -43.16 0.29
C ASP A 931 12.63 -41.94 -0.11
N PHE A 932 12.23 -41.08 0.83
CA PHE A 932 11.38 -39.89 0.57
C PHE A 932 12.15 -38.56 0.60
N TYR A 933 13.48 -38.58 0.51
CA TYR A 933 14.33 -37.37 0.57
C TYR A 933 14.34 -36.57 -0.76
N VAL A 934 13.76 -35.36 -0.76
CA VAL A 934 13.85 -34.43 -1.91
C VAL A 934 14.23 -33.01 -1.45
N LYS A 935 15.27 -32.43 -2.06
CA LYS A 935 15.73 -31.03 -1.89
C LYS A 935 16.02 -30.60 -0.44
N GLY A 936 16.74 -31.41 0.34
CA GLY A 936 17.31 -30.96 1.61
C GLY A 936 16.32 -30.80 2.79
N THR A 937 15.05 -31.18 2.60
CA THR A 937 14.03 -31.18 3.67
C THR A 937 13.77 -32.61 4.13
N ARG A 938 13.80 -32.88 5.44
CA ARG A 938 13.57 -34.21 6.02
C ARG A 938 12.07 -34.55 6.02
N TRP A 939 11.71 -35.77 5.59
CA TRP A 939 10.34 -36.29 5.55
C TRP A 939 10.19 -37.36 6.64
N SER A 940 9.71 -36.95 7.81
CA SER A 940 9.51 -37.85 8.95
C SER A 940 8.25 -37.47 9.70
N ALA A 941 7.45 -38.45 10.11
CA ALA A 941 6.47 -38.22 11.15
C ALA A 941 7.20 -37.81 12.44
N GLN A 942 6.75 -36.75 13.09
CA GLN A 942 7.36 -36.29 14.35
C GLN A 942 6.81 -37.11 15.51
N LEU A 943 7.17 -38.39 15.54
CA LEU A 943 6.88 -39.28 16.67
C LEU A 943 7.70 -38.82 17.87
N ARG A 944 7.03 -38.56 19.00
CA ARG A 944 7.66 -38.17 20.27
C ARG A 944 7.75 -39.38 21.21
N ASP A 945 8.12 -39.17 22.46
CA ASP A 945 8.11 -40.26 23.44
C ASP A 945 6.68 -40.73 23.69
N ARG A 946 6.45 -42.05 23.65
CA ARG A 946 5.13 -42.68 23.79
C ARG A 946 4.42 -42.27 25.09
N GLU A 947 5.18 -42.10 26.16
CA GLU A 947 4.70 -41.71 27.49
C GLU A 947 4.00 -40.34 27.52
N ASN A 948 4.17 -39.50 26.48
CA ASN A 948 3.41 -38.25 26.34
C ASN A 948 1.92 -38.50 25.99
N TYR A 949 1.62 -39.66 25.41
CA TYR A 949 0.31 -40.01 24.86
C TYR A 949 -0.36 -41.13 25.67
N ASP A 950 0.42 -42.08 26.16
CA ASP A 950 -0.03 -43.23 26.96
C ASP A 950 -0.15 -42.85 28.45
N ARG A 951 -1.14 -42.01 28.75
CA ARG A 951 -1.50 -41.55 30.10
C ARG A 951 -2.94 -41.92 30.39
N ASP A 952 -3.22 -42.35 31.62
CA ASP A 952 -4.56 -42.69 32.10
C ASP A 952 -5.54 -41.52 32.01
N GLU A 953 -5.06 -40.32 32.32
CA GLU A 953 -5.84 -39.10 32.28
C GLU A 953 -5.00 -37.99 31.66
N LYS A 954 -5.56 -37.32 30.65
CA LYS A 954 -4.95 -36.13 30.06
C LYS A 954 -6.02 -35.18 29.52
N VAL A 955 -5.75 -33.88 29.56
CA VAL A 955 -6.60 -32.88 28.94
C VAL A 955 -6.15 -32.69 27.49
N LEU A 956 -7.11 -32.62 26.58
CA LEU A 956 -6.91 -32.33 25.17
C LEU A 956 -7.43 -30.94 24.88
N SER A 957 -6.65 -30.06 24.23
CA SER A 957 -7.14 -28.77 23.75
C SER A 957 -6.93 -28.59 22.25
N ARG A 958 -7.81 -27.83 21.60
CA ARG A 958 -7.73 -27.61 20.14
C ARG A 958 -6.60 -26.66 19.80
N GLN A 959 -5.78 -27.03 18.82
CA GLN A 959 -4.85 -26.10 18.18
C GLN A 959 -5.58 -25.24 17.15
N THR A 960 -6.44 -25.81 16.30
CA THR A 960 -7.17 -25.03 15.28
C THR A 960 -8.47 -24.47 15.85
N ALA A 961 -8.37 -23.33 16.51
CA ALA A 961 -9.46 -22.55 17.10
C ALA A 961 -9.01 -21.10 17.35
N ASP A 962 -9.96 -20.18 17.38
CA ASP A 962 -9.80 -18.77 17.76
C ASP A 962 -9.76 -18.57 19.30
N THR A 963 -10.14 -19.60 20.07
CA THR A 963 -10.24 -19.57 21.53
C THR A 963 -9.84 -20.91 22.17
N LEU A 964 -9.76 -20.92 23.49
CA LEU A 964 -9.46 -22.13 24.27
C LEU A 964 -10.67 -23.07 24.30
N ILE A 965 -10.49 -24.27 23.77
CA ILE A 965 -11.48 -25.35 23.78
C ILE A 965 -10.77 -26.63 24.23
N ALA A 966 -11.21 -27.22 25.34
CA ALA A 966 -10.59 -28.40 25.91
C ALA A 966 -11.59 -29.48 26.38
N THR A 967 -11.15 -30.74 26.41
CA THR A 967 -11.90 -31.88 26.96
C THR A 967 -10.97 -32.84 27.71
N LEU A 968 -11.55 -33.81 28.45
CA LEU A 968 -10.80 -34.85 29.15
C LEU A 968 -10.71 -36.12 28.29
N ASP A 969 -9.52 -36.72 28.25
CA ASP A 969 -9.29 -38.04 27.69
C ASP A 969 -8.94 -39.04 28.80
N CYS A 970 -9.81 -40.04 28.95
CA CYS A 970 -9.65 -41.20 29.84
C CYS A 970 -9.52 -42.52 29.05
N ILE A 971 -9.47 -42.47 27.71
CA ILE A 971 -9.44 -43.62 26.80
C ILE A 971 -8.02 -43.86 26.26
N ARG A 972 -7.12 -42.89 26.44
CA ARG A 972 -5.70 -42.92 26.03
C ARG A 972 -5.49 -42.76 24.52
N TYR A 973 -6.13 -41.77 23.89
CA TYR A 973 -5.94 -41.46 22.47
C TYR A 973 -4.53 -40.92 22.17
N PHE A 974 -4.06 -41.13 20.93
CA PHE A 974 -2.82 -40.57 20.38
C PHE A 974 -3.16 -39.47 19.37
N PRO A 975 -3.43 -38.23 19.80
CA PRO A 975 -4.01 -37.21 18.93
C PRO A 975 -2.98 -36.63 17.95
N LEU A 976 -3.48 -36.12 16.82
CA LEU A 976 -2.68 -35.47 15.79
C LEU A 976 -2.36 -34.01 16.13
N ASN A 977 -1.48 -33.38 15.35
CA ASN A 977 -1.00 -32.01 15.51
C ASN A 977 -2.05 -30.90 15.30
N THR A 978 -3.34 -31.22 15.41
CA THR A 978 -4.43 -30.25 15.54
C THR A 978 -4.90 -30.13 17.00
N VAL A 979 -4.23 -30.84 17.93
CA VAL A 979 -4.56 -30.97 19.35
C VAL A 979 -3.29 -30.78 20.18
N HIS A 980 -3.41 -30.06 21.29
CA HIS A 980 -2.43 -30.03 22.37
C HIS A 980 -2.85 -30.96 23.49
N ILE A 981 -1.87 -31.53 24.17
CA ILE A 981 -2.06 -32.47 25.27
C ILE A 981 -1.49 -31.85 26.54
N HIS A 982 -2.24 -31.95 27.63
CA HIS A 982 -1.86 -31.42 28.92
C HIS A 982 -2.05 -32.46 30.01
N PHE A 983 -1.11 -32.50 30.96
CA PHE A 983 -1.20 -33.36 32.13
C PHE A 983 -0.48 -32.72 33.31
N SER A 984 -0.89 -33.09 34.52
CA SER A 984 -0.26 -32.59 35.74
C SER A 984 1.17 -33.09 35.86
N LYS A 985 2.09 -32.22 36.31
CA LYS A 985 3.46 -32.64 36.64
C LYS A 985 3.52 -33.54 37.88
N ASP A 986 2.58 -33.33 38.81
CA ASP A 986 2.43 -34.14 40.02
C ASP A 986 0.98 -34.64 40.13
N PRO A 987 0.72 -35.91 39.76
CA PRO A 987 -0.61 -36.52 39.84
C PRO A 987 -1.23 -36.53 41.23
N ASN A 988 -0.42 -36.39 42.30
CA ASN A 988 -0.91 -36.35 43.68
C ASN A 988 -1.17 -34.92 44.18
N SER A 989 -0.91 -33.91 43.35
CA SER A 989 -1.15 -32.51 43.71
C SER A 989 -2.62 -32.13 43.53
N LEU A 990 -3.01 -30.98 44.11
CA LEU A 990 -4.35 -30.41 43.89
C LEU A 990 -4.55 -29.91 42.44
N TYR A 991 -3.49 -29.82 41.64
CA TYR A 991 -3.52 -29.40 40.23
C TYR A 991 -3.85 -30.60 39.32
N SER A 992 -5.05 -31.15 39.47
CA SER A 992 -5.54 -32.28 38.66
C SER A 992 -5.88 -31.87 37.22
N CYS A 993 -6.11 -32.86 36.34
CA CYS A 993 -6.58 -32.59 34.97
C CYS A 993 -8.01 -32.00 34.96
N THR A 994 -8.86 -32.37 35.92
CA THR A 994 -10.20 -31.79 36.07
C THR A 994 -10.13 -30.30 36.41
N VAL A 995 -9.22 -29.90 37.30
CA VAL A 995 -8.96 -28.47 37.59
C VAL A 995 -8.45 -27.75 36.35
N LEU A 996 -7.49 -28.34 35.62
CA LEU A 996 -6.99 -27.74 34.37
C LEU A 996 -8.09 -27.58 33.32
N LEU A 997 -8.94 -28.59 33.17
CA LEU A 997 -10.04 -28.57 32.21
C LEU A 997 -11.02 -27.43 32.52
N ALA A 998 -11.35 -27.22 33.80
CA ALA A 998 -12.17 -26.10 34.23
C ALA A 998 -11.50 -24.75 33.92
N LEU A 999 -10.20 -24.63 34.21
CA LEU A 999 -9.45 -23.42 33.92
C LEU A 999 -9.42 -23.09 32.42
N LEU A 1000 -9.02 -24.03 31.56
CA LEU A 1000 -8.88 -23.79 30.12
C LEU A 1000 -10.21 -23.44 29.44
N ASN A 1001 -11.33 -23.98 29.93
CA ASN A 1001 -12.66 -23.66 29.39
C ASN A 1001 -13.36 -22.49 30.10
N SER A 1002 -12.75 -21.90 31.13
CA SER A 1002 -13.33 -20.76 31.85
C SER A 1002 -13.38 -19.50 31.00
N ASN A 1003 -14.39 -18.68 31.25
CA ASN A 1003 -14.52 -17.38 30.62
C ASN A 1003 -13.33 -16.46 30.94
N LEU A 1004 -12.76 -16.58 32.14
CA LEU A 1004 -11.58 -15.82 32.55
C LEU A 1004 -10.35 -16.13 31.69
N LEU A 1005 -9.98 -17.42 31.52
CA LEU A 1005 -8.79 -17.75 30.74
C LEU A 1005 -9.02 -17.58 29.23
N ARG A 1006 -10.25 -17.76 28.73
CA ARG A 1006 -10.58 -17.40 27.35
C ARG A 1006 -10.42 -15.91 27.11
N PHE A 1007 -10.91 -15.07 28.04
CA PHE A 1007 -10.71 -13.63 28.01
C PHE A 1007 -9.23 -13.26 28.03
N PHE A 1008 -8.46 -13.80 28.98
CA PHE A 1008 -7.03 -13.53 29.08
C PHE A 1008 -6.27 -13.98 27.83
N TYR A 1009 -6.57 -15.18 27.33
CA TYR A 1009 -5.98 -15.72 26.11
C TYR A 1009 -6.29 -14.82 24.92
N ARG A 1010 -7.56 -14.47 24.68
CA ARG A 1010 -7.97 -13.59 23.58
C ARG A 1010 -7.33 -12.21 23.67
N ALA A 1011 -7.22 -11.65 24.88
CA ALA A 1011 -6.58 -10.36 25.08
C ALA A 1011 -5.03 -10.38 24.94
N LYS A 1012 -4.42 -11.57 24.86
CA LYS A 1012 -2.98 -11.76 24.61
C LYS A 1012 -2.67 -12.38 23.24
N SER A 1013 -3.63 -13.08 22.63
CA SER A 1013 -3.47 -13.85 21.40
C SER A 1013 -3.90 -13.06 20.17
N GLU A 1014 -3.20 -13.25 19.06
CA GLU A 1014 -3.45 -12.58 17.78
C GLU A 1014 -4.35 -13.39 16.84
N GLU A 1015 -5.04 -14.42 17.34
CA GLU A 1015 -5.70 -15.43 16.50
C GLU A 1015 -7.19 -15.17 16.26
N THR A 1016 -7.81 -14.27 17.03
CA THR A 1016 -9.22 -13.92 16.87
C THR A 1016 -9.47 -13.28 15.49
N GLY A 1017 -10.46 -13.77 14.73
CA GLY A 1017 -10.86 -13.22 13.42
C GLY A 1017 -10.02 -13.65 12.21
N LYS A 1018 -9.00 -14.51 12.38
CA LYS A 1018 -8.22 -15.04 11.25
C LYS A 1018 -8.98 -16.15 10.50
N VAL A 1019 -8.73 -16.28 9.19
CA VAL A 1019 -9.34 -17.34 8.34
C VAL A 1019 -8.92 -18.77 8.76
N PHE A 1020 -7.82 -18.93 9.51
CA PHE A 1020 -7.36 -20.21 10.07
C PHE A 1020 -6.63 -20.01 11.41
N PRO A 1021 -7.37 -19.77 12.50
CA PRO A 1021 -6.78 -19.40 13.78
C PRO A 1021 -6.10 -20.60 14.45
N GLN A 1022 -4.98 -20.36 15.13
CA GLN A 1022 -4.21 -21.38 15.83
C GLN A 1022 -3.83 -21.02 17.27
N VAL A 1023 -4.41 -21.73 18.24
CA VAL A 1023 -3.96 -21.69 19.62
C VAL A 1023 -2.53 -22.23 19.74
N HIS A 1024 -1.58 -21.32 19.93
CA HIS A 1024 -0.17 -21.68 20.05
C HIS A 1024 0.18 -22.22 21.44
N ILE A 1025 0.99 -23.28 21.47
CA ILE A 1025 1.46 -23.92 22.71
C ILE A 1025 2.22 -22.96 23.64
N SER A 1026 2.97 -22.00 23.08
CA SER A 1026 3.68 -20.96 23.83
C SER A 1026 2.71 -20.04 24.59
N ALA A 1027 1.56 -19.73 23.99
CA ALA A 1027 0.53 -18.91 24.62
C ALA A 1027 -0.15 -19.66 25.77
N ILE A 1028 -0.50 -20.95 25.58
CA ILE A 1028 -1.11 -21.76 26.64
C ILE A 1028 -0.19 -21.87 27.85
N ARG A 1029 1.12 -22.12 27.62
CA ARG A 1029 2.11 -22.25 28.71
C ARG A 1029 2.20 -21.03 29.61
N LEU A 1030 1.92 -19.84 29.06
CA LEU A 1030 1.98 -18.55 29.76
C LEU A 1030 0.63 -18.09 30.34
N LEU A 1031 -0.43 -18.90 30.24
CA LEU A 1031 -1.71 -18.55 30.87
C LEU A 1031 -1.55 -18.51 32.40
N PRO A 1032 -2.21 -17.56 33.08
CA PRO A 1032 -2.10 -17.43 34.53
C PRO A 1032 -2.69 -18.66 35.21
N CYS A 1033 -2.04 -19.11 36.28
CA CYS A 1033 -2.47 -20.21 37.13
C CYS A 1033 -2.25 -19.85 38.60
N PRO A 1034 -3.23 -20.04 39.50
CA PRO A 1034 -3.08 -19.67 40.91
C PRO A 1034 -1.87 -20.39 41.53
N ARG A 1035 -1.04 -19.66 42.29
CA ARG A 1035 0.17 -20.24 42.89
C ARG A 1035 -0.13 -21.25 43.99
N LYS A 1036 -1.29 -21.10 44.63
CA LYS A 1036 -1.80 -21.98 45.69
C LYS A 1036 -3.26 -22.26 45.40
N LEU A 1037 -3.63 -23.54 45.46
CA LEU A 1037 -5.01 -23.99 45.30
C LEU A 1037 -5.53 -24.46 46.65
N ASP A 1038 -6.72 -24.01 47.04
CA ASP A 1038 -7.40 -24.49 48.23
C ASP A 1038 -8.00 -25.89 47.97
N HIS A 1039 -7.92 -26.76 48.97
CA HIS A 1039 -8.38 -28.14 48.84
C HIS A 1039 -9.89 -28.23 48.59
N HIS A 1040 -10.71 -27.44 49.29
CA HIS A 1040 -12.16 -27.45 49.09
C HIS A 1040 -12.55 -26.92 47.72
N VAL A 1041 -11.83 -25.90 47.22
CA VAL A 1041 -12.05 -25.36 45.87
C VAL A 1041 -11.68 -26.39 44.79
N ALA A 1042 -10.53 -27.07 44.93
CA ALA A 1042 -10.11 -28.10 43.98
C ALA A 1042 -11.09 -29.28 43.90
N VAL A 1043 -11.59 -29.73 45.07
CA VAL A 1043 -12.61 -30.78 45.16
C VAL A 1043 -13.90 -30.33 44.51
N ARG A 1044 -14.38 -29.10 44.82
CA ARG A 1044 -15.60 -28.55 44.23
C ARG A 1044 -15.52 -28.42 42.71
N ILE A 1045 -14.39 -27.96 42.16
CA ILE A 1045 -14.18 -27.90 40.71
C ILE A 1045 -14.24 -29.30 40.11
N THR A 1046 -13.60 -30.29 40.75
CA THR A 1046 -13.60 -31.67 40.28
C THR A 1046 -15.01 -32.25 40.22
N GLU A 1047 -15.80 -32.10 41.30
CA GLU A 1047 -17.19 -32.56 41.34
C GLU A 1047 -18.06 -31.91 40.24
N LEU A 1048 -17.87 -30.61 39.99
CA LEU A 1048 -18.60 -29.89 38.94
C LEU A 1048 -18.21 -30.37 37.54
N VAL A 1049 -16.92 -30.58 37.28
CA VAL A 1049 -16.44 -31.10 35.99
C VAL A 1049 -16.95 -32.51 35.76
N GLU A 1050 -16.85 -33.40 36.75
CA GLU A 1050 -17.39 -34.76 36.65
C GLU A 1050 -18.90 -34.78 36.41
N LYS A 1051 -19.63 -33.83 37.01
CA LYS A 1051 -21.06 -33.66 36.77
C LYS A 1051 -21.34 -33.23 35.34
N ILE A 1052 -20.61 -32.25 34.81
CA ILE A 1052 -20.74 -31.81 33.40
C ILE A 1052 -20.41 -32.97 32.44
N MET A 1053 -19.35 -33.72 32.70
CA MET A 1053 -18.96 -34.85 31.83
C MET A 1053 -20.02 -35.97 31.83
N ARG A 1054 -20.82 -36.10 32.90
CA ARG A 1054 -21.85 -37.14 33.06
C ARG A 1054 -23.23 -36.72 32.55
N GLU A 1055 -23.65 -35.49 32.87
CA GLU A 1055 -24.99 -34.97 32.57
C GLU A 1055 -25.04 -34.17 31.26
N GLY A 1056 -23.88 -33.82 30.70
CA GLY A 1056 -23.77 -32.95 29.54
C GLY A 1056 -23.57 -31.47 29.92
N VAL A 1057 -23.22 -30.66 28.93
CA VAL A 1057 -22.95 -29.23 29.11
C VAL A 1057 -24.28 -28.46 29.25
N SER A 1058 -24.45 -27.74 30.36
CA SER A 1058 -25.58 -26.82 30.59
C SER A 1058 -25.10 -25.41 30.94
N THR A 1059 -25.90 -24.40 30.60
CA THR A 1059 -25.61 -22.99 30.89
C THR A 1059 -25.48 -22.70 32.39
N GLU A 1060 -26.28 -23.38 33.22
CA GLU A 1060 -26.22 -23.23 34.68
C GLU A 1060 -24.91 -23.79 35.25
N LEU A 1061 -24.49 -24.98 34.81
CA LEU A 1061 -23.27 -25.61 35.29
C LEU A 1061 -22.01 -24.84 34.88
N LEU A 1062 -21.98 -24.33 33.64
CA LEU A 1062 -20.89 -23.48 33.16
C LEU A 1062 -20.80 -22.18 33.97
N SER A 1063 -21.94 -21.54 34.24
CA SER A 1063 -21.99 -20.32 35.06
C SER A 1063 -21.46 -20.57 36.48
N VAL A 1064 -21.82 -21.70 37.11
CA VAL A 1064 -21.32 -22.06 38.44
C VAL A 1064 -19.80 -22.30 38.42
N ILE A 1065 -19.27 -22.99 37.40
CA ILE A 1065 -17.82 -23.16 37.26
C ILE A 1065 -17.13 -21.80 37.10
N ASP A 1066 -17.64 -20.93 36.24
CA ASP A 1066 -17.03 -19.61 36.03
C ASP A 1066 -17.03 -18.78 37.31
N ILE A 1067 -18.09 -18.80 38.12
CA ILE A 1067 -18.12 -18.12 39.42
C ILE A 1067 -17.01 -18.66 40.35
N VAL A 1068 -16.86 -19.98 40.43
CA VAL A 1068 -15.80 -20.59 41.26
C VAL A 1068 -14.41 -20.22 40.75
N VAL A 1069 -14.21 -20.17 39.43
CA VAL A 1069 -12.96 -19.70 38.83
C VAL A 1069 -12.74 -18.21 39.10
N TYR A 1070 -13.75 -17.35 38.97
CA TYR A 1070 -13.63 -15.93 39.29
C TYR A 1070 -13.25 -15.70 40.76
N ASP A 1071 -13.87 -16.42 41.68
CA ASP A 1071 -13.52 -16.36 43.10
C ASP A 1071 -12.07 -16.79 43.35
N LEU A 1072 -11.61 -17.84 42.65
CA LEU A 1072 -10.24 -18.36 42.74
C LEU A 1072 -9.18 -17.32 42.34
N TYR A 1073 -9.49 -16.43 41.39
CA TYR A 1073 -8.59 -15.37 40.92
C TYR A 1073 -8.90 -14.00 41.56
N GLY A 1074 -9.84 -13.94 42.52
CA GLY A 1074 -10.22 -12.69 43.18
C GLY A 1074 -10.81 -11.65 42.23
N ILE A 1075 -11.62 -12.09 41.26
CA ILE A 1075 -12.25 -11.20 40.26
C ILE A 1075 -13.51 -10.56 40.86
N SER A 1076 -13.55 -9.21 40.87
CA SER A 1076 -14.69 -8.43 41.37
C SER A 1076 -15.93 -8.53 40.48
N GLU A 1077 -17.11 -8.14 40.95
CA GLU A 1077 -18.32 -8.16 40.12
C GLU A 1077 -18.22 -7.18 38.93
N GLU A 1078 -17.56 -6.03 39.10
CA GLU A 1078 -17.30 -5.10 38.00
C GLU A 1078 -16.40 -5.73 36.93
N GLU A 1079 -15.35 -6.44 37.35
CA GLU A 1079 -14.43 -7.14 36.45
C GLU A 1079 -15.13 -8.32 35.75
N ARG A 1080 -16.03 -9.05 36.43
CA ARG A 1080 -16.84 -10.12 35.83
C ARG A 1080 -17.72 -9.58 34.72
N GLU A 1081 -18.38 -8.46 34.95
CA GLU A 1081 -19.24 -7.83 33.95
C GLU A 1081 -18.44 -7.34 32.74
N MET A 1082 -17.27 -6.74 32.98
CA MET A 1082 -16.32 -6.37 31.93
C MET A 1082 -15.88 -7.59 31.09
N ILE A 1083 -15.56 -8.71 31.73
CA ILE A 1083 -15.20 -9.96 31.03
C ILE A 1083 -16.38 -10.45 30.18
N ARG A 1084 -17.60 -10.46 30.70
CA ARG A 1084 -18.81 -10.85 29.94
C ARG A 1084 -19.01 -9.97 28.72
N GLN A 1085 -18.99 -8.65 28.89
CA GLN A 1085 -19.20 -7.69 27.79
C GLN A 1085 -18.16 -7.82 26.68
N SER A 1086 -16.92 -8.09 27.05
CA SER A 1086 -15.85 -8.32 26.07
C SER A 1086 -16.06 -9.59 25.23
N GLN A 1087 -16.79 -10.59 25.75
CA GLN A 1087 -17.12 -11.81 25.01
C GLN A 1087 -18.34 -11.60 24.09
N THR A 1088 -19.37 -10.89 24.55
CA THR A 1088 -20.60 -10.65 23.77
C THR A 1088 -20.39 -9.73 22.57
N ALA A 1089 -19.48 -8.76 22.65
CA ALA A 1089 -19.16 -7.84 21.56
C ALA A 1089 -18.46 -8.52 20.37
N ILE A 1090 -17.88 -9.71 20.57
CA ILE A 1090 -17.08 -10.42 19.58
C ILE A 1090 -17.87 -11.55 18.91
N ASP A 1091 -18.74 -12.25 19.65
CA ASP A 1091 -19.61 -13.30 19.08
C ASP A 1091 -20.73 -12.72 18.16
N GLY A 1092 -20.90 -11.40 18.14
CA GLY A 1092 -21.85 -10.68 17.26
C GLY A 1092 -21.35 -10.46 15.83
N ASP A 1093 -20.04 -10.44 15.60
CA ASP A 1093 -19.43 -10.22 14.27
C ASP A 1093 -19.39 -11.50 13.39
N ASP A 1094 -19.62 -12.67 13.98
CA ASP A 1094 -19.55 -13.98 13.28
C ASP A 1094 -20.91 -14.42 12.68
N LYS A 1095 -21.96 -13.56 12.77
CA LYS A 1095 -23.32 -13.84 12.27
C LYS A 1095 -23.76 -12.97 11.08
N THR A 1096 -22.88 -12.16 10.50
CA THR A 1096 -23.16 -11.36 9.30
C THR A 1096 -22.40 -11.85 8.08
#